data_AF-A0A7C6XTL4-F1
#
_entry.id   AF-A0A7C6XTL4-F1
#
_cell.length_a   1.000
_cell.length_b   1.000
_cell.length_c   1.000
_cell.angle_alpha   90.00
_cell.angle_beta   90.00
_cell.angle_gamma   90.00
#
_symmetry.space_group_name_H-M   'P 1'
#
loop_
_entity.id
_entity.type
_entity.pdbx_description
1 polymer ?
#
loop_
_entity_poly.entity_id
_entity_poly.type
_entity_poly.pdbx_seq_one_letter_code
_entity_poly.pdbx_strand_id
1 'polypeptide(L)'
;MNIKKSLVILMLLVPIILILTLNTASVFVAVRTPGNLEEIEVRNRYNKVIEDFEVIEVSIDDDANFLIINVFPKIAKDKDLVFTPIEVSKVGDVLIEKIEDAENRYRLIPKKVGYVQVVVSAKANVNLKKQLNFEVVSKTIHSINVLDHKRNNLSLGQFNATKLYAGTKLQNEIYPIVAFEKDTLDWTASPIDVVNIDANGLMTVLKREIVEISVGAYGKDGGYCNSKALLDFRDTIVKRDIAYTSSEISADWVRENLVFEEIQDEVTIEENEGKYLVRHGEYTAEVEVYPVEENEIGFLDGLTRIYTNNGMYKLIVGNLETFQEIDENQHKNLSFQTSDFRVLDINEKTGHLYPKKAGEVTVQANYAGKQFSKQIAVREVRNNFEMNLNFLDQHRGIRGDRIWAKNFYTNGNRYENNIEIAMKDRLEKVEIIDTLDIGIIGDDNSFDIIWELSNSDVVSLINNSESEIANSRKMKFLSSGCGNNVTLTAYMAIDGNPVKHIKRSYTFKILDDENAVNIYNLAHLEKAFLDKVKNVVFQKDIVVELNKISDSEMSSLNVYSNFWGNGFNLSGESGKEKLSSYPMLKISSEFGRGFLPDGSVDKTDQLIFDDISIETTKQYRNEDDLYNMCVGINSYNMQIDQVFRYVQLKNCTFGMEIRRPCDFFLEGCIIGDNLYTGVFIRNLAEESLKNKCFVVKNCVFKNSLAPSIAIAFDGVDNLAQAVGKNSLQSVYFEGNNRFYNWQDKDNLEAVVNSVFKMVLETSNSQQASAIESLMKFVSPFWHPILNSPEWKGLFRHYGGKEYVSMAMFVLGGVAENDYSNLHVGDNFLSKPLPFDVEGADQSILSLIKIGLGILGKTNIEKLPANNMVGYDITKNEVEIGPFDPVPDSKELYESLIGDKIASYEYVKH
;
A
#
# COMPACT_ATOMS: atom_id res chain seq x y z
N MET A 1 -51.09 -43.82 -24.54
CA MET A 1 -49.80 -43.15 -24.24
C MET A 1 -48.95 -44.13 -23.46
N ASN A 2 -47.77 -44.49 -23.97
CA ASN A 2 -47.10 -45.76 -23.63
C ASN A 2 -46.25 -45.61 -22.36
N ILE A 3 -46.73 -46.14 -21.23
CA ILE A 3 -46.09 -46.04 -19.89
C ILE A 3 -44.61 -46.44 -19.91
N LYS A 4 -44.21 -47.40 -20.76
CA LYS A 4 -42.81 -47.80 -20.94
C LYS A 4 -41.91 -46.70 -21.51
N LYS A 5 -42.40 -45.85 -22.44
CA LYS A 5 -41.61 -44.72 -22.97
C LYS A 5 -41.44 -43.61 -21.94
N SER A 6 -42.48 -43.32 -21.15
CA SER A 6 -42.40 -42.34 -20.07
C SER A 6 -41.49 -42.80 -18.93
N LEU A 7 -41.49 -44.09 -18.58
CA LEU A 7 -40.57 -44.65 -17.57
C LEU A 7 -39.12 -44.66 -18.03
N VAL A 8 -38.84 -44.94 -19.31
CA VAL A 8 -37.48 -44.85 -19.87
C VAL A 8 -37.00 -43.41 -19.92
N ILE A 9 -37.85 -42.45 -20.29
CA ILE A 9 -37.53 -41.02 -20.24
C ILE A 9 -37.28 -40.55 -18.80
N LEU A 10 -38.08 -41.02 -17.83
CA LEU A 10 -37.86 -40.72 -16.41
C LEU A 10 -36.56 -41.36 -15.90
N MET A 11 -36.27 -42.62 -16.24
CA MET A 11 -35.01 -43.30 -15.88
C MET A 11 -33.78 -42.64 -16.52
N LEU A 12 -33.92 -41.96 -17.65
CA LEU A 12 -32.85 -41.18 -18.27
C LEU A 12 -32.72 -39.78 -17.65
N LEU A 13 -33.84 -39.16 -17.25
CA LEU A 13 -33.86 -37.82 -16.64
C LEU A 13 -33.42 -37.83 -15.17
N VAL A 14 -33.75 -38.86 -14.40
CA VAL A 14 -33.42 -38.93 -12.97
C VAL A 14 -31.91 -38.90 -12.70
N PRO A 15 -31.05 -39.65 -13.43
CA PRO A 15 -29.60 -39.52 -13.32
C PRO A 15 -29.09 -38.14 -13.77
N ILE A 16 -29.68 -37.56 -14.83
CA ILE A 16 -29.29 -36.23 -15.32
C ILE A 16 -29.61 -35.15 -14.28
N ILE A 17 -30.80 -35.23 -13.66
CA ILE A 17 -31.21 -34.34 -12.57
C ILE A 17 -30.33 -34.56 -11.35
N LEU A 18 -30.04 -35.81 -10.95
CA LEU A 18 -29.13 -36.12 -9.84
C LEU A 18 -27.71 -35.61 -10.07
N ILE A 19 -27.14 -35.80 -11.26
CA ILE A 19 -25.81 -35.30 -11.65
C ILE A 19 -25.79 -33.77 -11.67
N LEU A 20 -26.84 -33.12 -12.22
CA LEU A 20 -26.98 -31.67 -12.17
C LEU A 20 -27.01 -31.20 -10.71
N THR A 21 -27.83 -31.81 -9.85
CA THR A 21 -28.01 -31.40 -8.45
C THR A 21 -26.76 -31.66 -7.58
N LEU A 22 -26.04 -32.76 -7.82
CA LEU A 22 -24.77 -33.10 -7.14
C LEU A 22 -23.62 -32.19 -7.60
N ASN A 23 -23.58 -31.82 -8.88
CA ASN A 23 -22.67 -30.80 -9.38
C ASN A 23 -22.99 -29.44 -8.75
N THR A 24 -24.26 -29.01 -8.69
CA THR A 24 -24.59 -27.72 -8.06
C THR A 24 -24.23 -27.69 -6.58
N ALA A 25 -24.49 -28.77 -5.82
CA ALA A 25 -24.16 -28.81 -4.39
C ALA A 25 -22.65 -28.81 -4.10
N SER A 26 -21.85 -29.54 -4.89
CA SER A 26 -20.38 -29.52 -4.78
C SER A 26 -19.77 -28.19 -5.22
N VAL A 27 -20.31 -27.56 -6.28
CA VAL A 27 -19.97 -26.19 -6.70
C VAL A 27 -20.31 -25.19 -5.58
N PHE A 28 -21.50 -25.29 -4.99
CA PHE A 28 -21.96 -24.38 -3.95
C PHE A 28 -21.12 -24.47 -2.68
N VAL A 29 -20.58 -25.65 -2.38
CA VAL A 29 -19.72 -25.90 -1.21
C VAL A 29 -18.26 -25.54 -1.49
N ALA A 30 -17.73 -25.80 -2.70
CA ALA A 30 -16.39 -25.36 -3.10
C ALA A 30 -16.27 -23.83 -3.17
N VAL A 31 -17.37 -23.13 -3.51
CA VAL A 31 -17.41 -21.68 -3.71
C VAL A 31 -17.88 -20.90 -2.46
N ARG A 32 -18.51 -21.54 -1.46
CA ARG A 32 -18.98 -20.89 -0.20
C ARG A 32 -18.07 -21.09 1.02
N THR A 33 -16.80 -21.46 0.85
CA THR A 33 -15.85 -21.40 1.97
C THR A 33 -15.91 -19.97 2.54
N PRO A 34 -16.25 -19.74 3.83
CA PRO A 34 -16.34 -18.38 4.36
C PRO A 34 -15.01 -17.68 4.12
N GLY A 35 -15.03 -16.59 3.36
CA GLY A 35 -13.81 -15.89 2.93
C GLY A 35 -12.94 -15.44 4.10
N ASN A 36 -11.68 -15.11 3.78
CA ASN A 36 -10.81 -14.39 4.71
C ASN A 36 -11.48 -13.08 5.15
N LEU A 37 -11.00 -12.48 6.24
CA LEU A 37 -11.49 -11.19 6.69
C LEU A 37 -11.30 -10.13 5.58
N GLU A 38 -12.33 -9.34 5.32
CA GLU A 38 -12.40 -8.36 4.23
C GLU A 38 -12.50 -6.91 4.72
N GLU A 39 -12.97 -6.68 5.95
CA GLU A 39 -13.18 -5.33 6.47
C GLU A 39 -12.87 -5.24 7.98
N ILE A 40 -12.17 -4.17 8.37
CA ILE A 40 -12.00 -3.75 9.76
C ILE A 40 -12.76 -2.43 9.94
N GLU A 41 -13.81 -2.44 10.75
CA GLU A 41 -14.53 -1.24 11.16
C GLU A 41 -14.11 -0.86 12.58
N VAL A 42 -13.69 0.39 12.78
CA VAL A 42 -13.26 0.90 14.09
C VAL A 42 -14.22 2.00 14.53
N ARG A 43 -14.65 1.94 15.80
CA ARG A 43 -15.51 2.92 16.44
C ARG A 43 -14.91 3.38 17.77
N ASN A 44 -15.18 4.62 18.14
CA ASN A 44 -14.79 5.15 19.44
C ASN A 44 -15.74 4.67 20.58
N ARG A 45 -15.44 5.07 21.82
CA ARG A 45 -16.26 4.74 23.01
C ARG A 45 -17.72 5.22 22.93
N TYR A 46 -18.03 6.16 22.04
CA TYR A 46 -19.37 6.69 21.79
C TYR A 46 -20.06 6.07 20.57
N ASN A 47 -19.52 4.97 20.04
CA ASN A 47 -20.04 4.23 18.89
C ASN A 47 -20.01 5.00 17.55
N LYS A 48 -19.24 6.09 17.47
CA LYS A 48 -18.96 6.82 16.22
C LYS A 48 -17.88 6.08 15.43
N VAL A 49 -18.12 5.85 14.13
CA VAL A 49 -17.12 5.28 13.21
C VAL A 49 -15.94 6.23 13.07
N ILE A 50 -14.73 5.68 13.14
CA ILE A 50 -13.47 6.41 12.96
C ILE A 50 -13.05 6.26 11.50
N GLU A 51 -12.91 7.39 10.82
CA GLU A 51 -12.40 7.47 9.45
C GLU A 51 -10.86 7.35 9.42
N ASP A 52 -10.28 6.99 8.27
CA ASP A 52 -8.86 6.60 8.16
C ASP A 52 -7.86 7.72 8.53
N PHE A 53 -8.31 8.99 8.51
CA PHE A 53 -7.50 10.16 8.85
C PHE A 53 -7.98 10.90 10.10
N GLU A 54 -9.01 10.40 10.79
CA GLU A 54 -9.48 11.01 12.03
C GLU A 54 -8.45 10.77 13.13
N VAL A 55 -8.14 11.82 13.91
CA VAL A 55 -7.21 11.73 15.04
C VAL A 55 -8.00 11.56 16.33
N ILE A 56 -7.62 10.52 17.07
CA ILE A 56 -8.21 10.15 18.36
C ILE A 56 -7.34 10.76 19.46
N GLU A 57 -7.88 11.76 20.16
CA GLU A 57 -7.20 12.31 21.33
C GLU A 57 -7.30 11.32 22.51
N VAL A 58 -6.16 11.01 23.13
CA VAL A 58 -6.07 10.13 24.31
C VAL A 58 -5.25 10.83 25.38
N SER A 59 -5.83 11.09 26.54
CA SER A 59 -5.10 11.70 27.65
C SER A 59 -4.37 10.65 28.48
N ILE A 60 -3.10 10.90 28.83
CA ILE A 60 -2.36 10.08 29.79
C ILE A 60 -3.00 10.11 31.19
N ASP A 61 -3.82 11.12 31.45
CA ASP A 61 -4.57 11.32 32.69
C ASP A 61 -5.96 10.63 32.68
N ASP A 62 -6.39 10.00 31.57
CA ASP A 62 -7.69 9.30 31.42
C ASP A 62 -7.50 7.82 31.02
N ASP A 63 -7.78 6.92 31.95
CA ASP A 63 -7.65 5.47 31.79
C ASP A 63 -8.92 4.78 31.25
N ALA A 64 -10.01 5.53 31.02
CA ALA A 64 -11.29 4.99 30.61
C ALA A 64 -11.47 4.87 29.08
N ASN A 65 -10.43 5.12 28.29
CA ASN A 65 -10.52 5.12 26.83
C ASN A 65 -10.46 3.71 26.22
N PHE A 66 -11.39 3.43 25.30
CA PHE A 66 -11.44 2.18 24.55
C PHE A 66 -11.99 2.39 23.13
N LEU A 67 -11.64 1.46 22.24
CA LEU A 67 -12.18 1.32 20.89
C LEU A 67 -13.08 0.09 20.80
N ILE A 68 -14.01 0.13 19.86
CA ILE A 68 -14.80 -1.03 19.42
C ILE A 68 -14.32 -1.35 18.01
N ILE A 69 -13.73 -2.53 17.80
CA ILE A 69 -13.18 -2.95 16.50
C ILE A 69 -13.92 -4.19 16.01
N ASN A 70 -14.74 -4.01 14.98
CA ASN A 70 -15.47 -5.09 14.32
C ASN A 70 -14.70 -5.58 13.09
N VAL A 71 -14.68 -6.89 12.89
CA VAL A 71 -14.05 -7.52 11.73
C VAL A 71 -15.09 -8.32 10.96
N PHE A 72 -15.11 -8.17 9.63
CA PHE A 72 -16.08 -8.82 8.75
C PHE A 72 -15.40 -9.77 7.75
N PRO A 73 -16.05 -10.89 7.39
CA PRO A 73 -17.38 -11.31 7.83
C PRO A 73 -17.39 -11.79 9.30
N LYS A 74 -18.50 -11.53 10.03
CA LYS A 74 -18.63 -11.89 11.45
C LYS A 74 -18.56 -13.40 11.73
N ILE A 75 -18.66 -14.24 10.72
CA ILE A 75 -18.59 -15.71 10.86
C ILE A 75 -17.17 -16.27 10.70
N ALA A 76 -16.17 -15.42 10.47
CA ALA A 76 -14.77 -15.85 10.38
C ALA A 76 -14.31 -16.53 11.69
N LYS A 77 -13.54 -17.62 11.55
CA LYS A 77 -13.06 -18.45 12.67
C LYS A 77 -12.01 -17.75 13.52
N ASP A 78 -11.05 -17.08 12.88
CA ASP A 78 -10.06 -16.24 13.54
C ASP A 78 -10.36 -14.77 13.26
N LYS A 79 -10.47 -13.98 14.33
CA LYS A 79 -10.75 -12.54 14.32
C LYS A 79 -9.72 -11.75 15.12
N ASP A 80 -8.62 -12.38 15.49
CA ASP A 80 -7.58 -11.70 16.21
C ASP A 80 -6.95 -10.61 15.36
N LEU A 81 -6.59 -9.52 16.03
CA LEU A 81 -5.99 -8.35 15.41
C LEU A 81 -4.54 -8.22 15.87
N VAL A 82 -3.73 -7.65 14.98
CA VAL A 82 -2.36 -7.24 15.24
C VAL A 82 -2.32 -5.72 15.17
N PHE A 83 -1.66 -5.11 16.16
CA PHE A 83 -1.48 -3.66 16.26
C PHE A 83 0.00 -3.36 16.07
N THR A 84 0.34 -2.61 15.02
CA THR A 84 1.73 -2.27 14.69
C THR A 84 1.89 -0.75 14.65
N PRO A 85 2.69 -0.15 15.56
CA PRO A 85 3.03 1.26 15.50
C PRO A 85 3.87 1.57 14.25
N ILE A 86 3.66 2.73 13.63
CA ILE A 86 4.53 3.22 12.56
C ILE A 86 5.68 4.02 13.19
N GLU A 87 6.88 3.44 13.21
CA GLU A 87 8.05 4.04 13.89
C GLU A 87 8.51 5.37 13.30
N VAL A 88 8.36 5.57 11.98
CA VAL A 88 8.89 6.76 11.26
C VAL A 88 8.19 8.06 11.69
N SER A 89 6.98 7.96 12.25
CA SER A 89 6.14 9.07 12.73
C SER A 89 5.92 9.04 14.25
N LYS A 90 6.57 8.11 14.97
CA LYS A 90 6.31 7.84 16.39
C LYS A 90 6.97 8.87 17.31
N VAL A 91 6.22 9.89 17.70
CA VAL A 91 6.61 10.80 18.79
C VAL A 91 6.01 10.32 20.11
N GLY A 92 4.73 9.96 20.10
CA GLY A 92 3.99 9.39 21.23
C GLY A 92 3.96 7.86 21.23
N ASP A 93 3.19 7.29 22.15
CA ASP A 93 3.01 5.84 22.25
C ASP A 93 1.69 5.47 22.93
N VAL A 94 0.98 4.50 22.36
CA VAL A 94 -0.29 3.97 22.88
C VAL A 94 -0.28 2.46 22.73
N LEU A 95 -0.60 1.77 23.82
CA LEU A 95 -0.78 0.32 23.84
C LEU A 95 -2.26 0.00 23.70
N ILE A 96 -2.60 -0.91 22.79
CA ILE A 96 -3.98 -1.33 22.50
C ILE A 96 -4.15 -2.77 22.96
N GLU A 97 -4.99 -3.01 23.96
CA GLU A 97 -5.19 -4.32 24.57
C GLU A 97 -6.65 -4.77 24.49
N LYS A 98 -6.88 -6.03 24.09
CA LYS A 98 -8.23 -6.61 24.09
C LYS A 98 -8.75 -6.76 25.53
N ILE A 99 -10.00 -6.40 25.77
CA ILE A 99 -10.66 -6.60 27.06
C ILE A 99 -11.18 -8.05 27.11
N GLU A 100 -10.66 -8.87 28.04
CA GLU A 100 -10.90 -10.33 28.09
C GLU A 100 -12.39 -10.73 28.14
N ASP A 101 -13.26 -9.90 28.73
CA ASP A 101 -14.69 -10.17 28.91
C ASP A 101 -15.64 -9.35 27.99
N ALA A 102 -15.10 -8.64 26.99
CA ALA A 102 -15.91 -7.81 26.10
C ALA A 102 -15.67 -8.13 24.62
N GLU A 103 -16.75 -8.45 23.90
CA GLU A 103 -16.67 -8.70 22.46
C GLU A 103 -16.21 -7.42 21.73
N ASN A 104 -15.14 -7.54 20.93
CA ASN A 104 -14.61 -6.49 20.05
C ASN A 104 -14.14 -5.20 20.73
N ARG A 105 -13.94 -5.17 22.07
CA ARG A 105 -13.48 -3.97 22.77
C ARG A 105 -11.99 -4.02 23.09
N TYR A 106 -11.32 -2.90 22.82
CA TYR A 106 -9.89 -2.75 23.00
C TYR A 106 -9.59 -1.51 23.84
N ARG A 107 -8.96 -1.67 25.00
CA ARG A 107 -8.53 -0.57 25.86
C ARG A 107 -7.36 0.17 25.23
N LEU A 108 -7.39 1.50 25.31
CA LEU A 108 -6.29 2.37 24.91
C LEU A 108 -5.51 2.75 26.16
N ILE A 109 -4.24 2.34 26.23
CA ILE A 109 -3.36 2.62 27.36
C ILE A 109 -2.25 3.57 26.86
N PRO A 110 -2.40 4.89 27.05
CA PRO A 110 -1.37 5.85 26.66
C PRO A 110 -0.08 5.61 27.45
N LYS A 111 1.07 5.64 26.77
CA LYS A 111 2.40 5.38 27.36
C LYS A 111 3.33 6.58 27.25
N LYS A 112 3.24 7.34 26.15
CA LYS A 112 4.09 8.50 25.89
C LYS A 112 3.29 9.57 25.15
N VAL A 113 3.41 10.81 25.60
CA VAL A 113 2.78 11.97 24.96
C VAL A 113 3.31 12.15 23.53
N GLY A 114 2.38 12.42 22.61
CA GLY A 114 2.66 12.74 21.22
C GLY A 114 1.77 12.05 20.22
N TYR A 115 1.97 12.43 18.98
CA TYR A 115 1.32 11.77 17.86
C TYR A 115 1.90 10.37 17.63
N VAL A 116 1.02 9.40 17.41
CA VAL A 116 1.39 8.03 17.02
C VAL A 116 0.36 7.46 16.04
N GLN A 117 0.86 6.84 14.98
CA GLN A 117 0.06 6.04 14.07
C GLN A 117 0.18 4.57 14.43
N VAL A 118 -0.95 3.86 14.39
CA VAL A 118 -1.02 2.41 14.57
C VAL A 118 -1.77 1.82 13.39
N VAL A 119 -1.16 0.85 12.73
CA VAL A 119 -1.85 0.02 11.75
C VAL A 119 -2.46 -1.17 12.48
N VAL A 120 -3.77 -1.33 12.32
CA VAL A 120 -4.51 -2.52 12.72
C VAL A 120 -4.60 -3.43 11.52
N SER A 121 -4.21 -4.69 11.67
CA SER A 121 -4.41 -5.73 10.66
C SER A 121 -5.03 -6.97 11.27
N ALA A 122 -5.75 -7.75 10.47
CA ALA A 122 -6.24 -9.05 10.90
C ALA A 122 -5.11 -10.10 10.85
N LYS A 123 -4.99 -10.97 11.86
CA LYS A 123 -4.03 -12.09 11.82
C LYS A 123 -4.29 -13.02 10.64
N ALA A 124 -5.58 -13.30 10.38
CA ALA A 124 -6.01 -14.16 9.29
C ALA A 124 -5.96 -13.51 7.89
N ASN A 125 -5.76 -12.19 7.81
CA ASN A 125 -5.53 -11.47 6.54
C ASN A 125 -4.70 -10.20 6.79
N VAL A 126 -3.39 -10.29 6.56
CA VAL A 126 -2.46 -9.18 6.86
C VAL A 126 -2.53 -8.05 5.83
N ASN A 127 -3.13 -8.27 4.66
CA ASN A 127 -3.40 -7.23 3.68
C ASN A 127 -4.61 -6.36 4.07
N LEU A 128 -5.49 -6.86 4.93
CA LEU A 128 -6.56 -6.07 5.50
C LEU A 128 -5.99 -5.16 6.59
N LYS A 129 -5.79 -3.90 6.27
CA LYS A 129 -5.18 -2.90 7.15
C LYS A 129 -6.10 -1.70 7.33
N LYS A 130 -6.12 -1.15 8.54
CA LYS A 130 -6.72 0.14 8.84
C LYS A 130 -5.75 0.97 9.67
N GLN A 131 -5.55 2.22 9.25
CA GLN A 131 -4.73 3.18 9.98
C GLN A 131 -5.55 3.82 11.10
N LEU A 132 -4.97 3.92 12.29
CA LEU A 132 -5.50 4.67 13.41
C LEU A 132 -4.48 5.72 13.83
N ASN A 133 -4.95 6.94 14.01
CA ASN A 133 -4.11 8.09 14.36
C ASN A 133 -4.47 8.53 15.77
N PHE A 134 -3.48 8.63 16.64
CA PHE A 134 -3.68 9.06 18.03
C PHE A 134 -2.85 10.31 18.31
N GLU A 135 -3.45 11.26 19.02
CA GLU A 135 -2.72 12.34 19.69
C GLU A 135 -2.76 12.05 21.19
N VAL A 136 -1.63 11.61 21.74
CA VAL A 136 -1.53 11.36 23.18
C VAL A 136 -1.19 12.66 23.89
N VAL A 137 -2.08 13.13 24.76
CA VAL A 137 -1.97 14.43 25.46
C VAL A 137 -1.76 14.26 26.96
N SER A 138 -1.36 15.34 27.63
CA SER A 138 -1.13 15.40 29.09
C SER A 138 -1.46 16.79 29.60
N LYS A 139 -1.83 16.91 30.88
CA LYS A 139 -1.91 18.22 31.58
C LYS A 139 -0.56 18.72 32.10
N THR A 140 0.47 17.87 32.10
CA THR A 140 1.83 18.20 32.55
C THR A 140 2.72 18.59 31.37
N ILE A 141 3.54 19.63 31.51
CA ILE A 141 4.60 19.96 30.54
C ILE A 141 5.76 18.99 30.76
N HIS A 142 6.15 18.25 29.73
CA HIS A 142 7.24 17.27 29.79
C HIS A 142 8.61 17.86 29.43
N SER A 143 8.65 18.85 28.54
CA SER A 143 9.89 19.52 28.17
C SER A 143 9.65 20.91 27.60
N ILE A 144 10.64 21.79 27.77
CA ILE A 144 10.76 23.04 27.02
C ILE A 144 12.13 23.02 26.34
N ASN A 145 12.19 23.36 25.05
CA ASN A 145 13.45 23.48 24.31
C ASN A 145 13.72 24.94 23.98
N VAL A 146 14.97 25.38 24.14
CA VAL A 146 15.46 26.68 23.63
C VAL A 146 16.11 26.41 22.27
N LEU A 147 15.67 27.12 21.24
CA LEU A 147 16.13 26.91 19.87
C LEU A 147 16.72 28.20 19.27
N ASP A 148 17.72 28.06 18.40
CA ASP A 148 18.20 29.16 17.56
C ASP A 148 17.23 29.44 16.37
N HIS A 149 17.57 30.43 15.53
CA HIS A 149 16.80 30.77 14.33
C HIS A 149 16.73 29.64 13.28
N LYS A 150 17.61 28.63 13.35
CA LYS A 150 17.60 27.41 12.52
C LYS A 150 16.92 26.23 13.23
N ARG A 151 16.27 26.47 14.37
CA ARG A 151 15.63 25.48 15.23
C ARG A 151 16.58 24.43 15.81
N ASN A 152 17.88 24.70 15.92
CA ASN A 152 18.80 23.83 16.63
C ASN A 152 18.57 23.95 18.14
N ASN A 153 18.44 22.82 18.83
CA ASN A 153 18.20 22.81 20.27
C ASN A 153 19.47 23.15 21.05
N LEU A 154 19.49 24.34 21.63
CA LEU A 154 20.60 24.88 22.41
C LEU A 154 20.63 24.31 23.84
N SER A 155 19.50 23.78 24.33
CA SER A 155 19.36 23.25 25.68
C SER A 155 20.02 21.88 25.88
N LEU A 156 20.32 21.16 24.81
CA LEU A 156 21.01 19.85 24.87
C LEU A 156 22.51 19.99 25.15
N GLY A 157 23.08 21.17 24.95
CA GLY A 157 24.50 21.45 25.05
C GLY A 157 24.96 21.86 26.45
N GLN A 158 24.44 21.28 27.54
CA GLN A 158 24.65 21.73 28.93
C GLN A 158 26.11 21.99 29.36
N PHE A 159 27.12 21.59 28.57
CA PHE A 159 28.54 21.82 28.83
C PHE A 159 29.30 22.64 27.77
N ASN A 160 28.74 22.88 26.57
CA ASN A 160 29.40 23.63 25.50
C ASN A 160 28.62 24.89 25.18
N ALA A 161 29.22 26.05 25.43
CA ALA A 161 28.59 27.33 25.11
C ALA A 161 28.42 27.50 23.60
N THR A 162 27.21 27.86 23.16
CA THR A 162 26.93 28.14 21.75
C THR A 162 27.35 29.57 21.45
N LYS A 163 28.26 29.74 20.47
CA LYS A 163 28.69 31.07 20.04
C LYS A 163 27.61 31.79 19.26
N LEU A 164 27.35 33.05 19.62
CA LEU A 164 26.45 33.94 18.90
C LEU A 164 27.18 35.23 18.53
N TYR A 165 27.02 35.64 17.28
CA TYR A 165 27.71 36.82 16.72
C TYR A 165 26.82 38.08 16.72
N ALA A 166 25.56 37.94 17.10
CA ALA A 166 24.58 39.02 17.19
C ALA A 166 23.58 38.74 18.33
N GLY A 167 23.03 39.80 18.92
CA GLY A 167 21.74 39.70 19.61
C GLY A 167 20.65 39.36 18.61
N THR A 168 19.96 38.25 18.84
CA THR A 168 18.93 37.73 17.93
C THR A 168 17.78 37.10 18.71
N LYS A 169 16.76 36.61 18.02
CA LYS A 169 15.60 35.96 18.61
C LYS A 169 15.85 34.48 18.88
N LEU A 170 15.74 34.07 20.14
CA LEU A 170 15.60 32.67 20.51
C LEU A 170 14.15 32.22 20.35
N GLN A 171 13.97 30.97 19.94
CA GLN A 171 12.67 30.33 19.89
C GLN A 171 12.52 29.38 21.07
N ASN A 172 11.28 29.07 21.43
CA ASN A 172 10.97 28.03 22.40
C ASN A 172 9.99 27.02 21.82
N GLU A 173 10.03 25.80 22.35
CA GLU A 173 9.09 24.75 22.03
C GLU A 173 8.67 24.04 23.32
N ILE A 174 7.40 24.18 23.68
CA ILE A 174 6.80 23.58 24.89
C ILE A 174 6.08 22.31 24.47
N TYR A 175 6.37 21.20 25.16
CA TYR A 175 5.81 19.91 24.81
C TYR A 175 5.21 19.15 26.01
N PRO A 176 3.95 18.70 25.93
CA PRO A 176 2.96 19.06 24.91
C PRO A 176 2.43 20.47 25.18
N ILE A 177 2.23 21.28 24.14
CA ILE A 177 1.70 22.64 24.31
C ILE A 177 0.31 22.68 24.94
N VAL A 178 -0.50 21.63 24.76
CA VAL A 178 -1.83 21.56 25.39
C VAL A 178 -1.79 21.50 26.91
N ALA A 179 -0.65 21.14 27.51
CA ALA A 179 -0.42 21.20 28.94
C ALA A 179 -0.14 22.61 29.45
N PHE A 180 0.24 23.56 28.58
CA PHE A 180 0.69 24.88 28.97
C PHE A 180 -0.42 25.69 29.66
N GLU A 181 -0.13 26.21 30.85
CA GLU A 181 -0.96 27.19 31.54
C GLU A 181 -0.63 28.59 31.02
N LYS A 182 -1.67 29.29 30.57
CA LYS A 182 -1.53 30.61 29.95
C LYS A 182 -0.89 31.61 30.92
N ASP A 183 -0.15 32.55 30.35
CA ASP A 183 0.52 33.68 31.03
C ASP A 183 1.63 33.29 32.01
N THR A 184 2.26 32.12 31.82
CA THR A 184 3.28 31.61 32.74
C THR A 184 4.67 31.39 32.14
N LEU A 185 4.89 31.66 30.84
CA LEU A 185 6.20 31.54 30.21
C LEU A 185 7.09 32.73 30.60
N ASP A 186 8.27 32.44 31.13
CA ASP A 186 9.23 33.45 31.58
C ASP A 186 10.64 33.15 31.07
N TRP A 187 11.36 34.20 30.68
CA TRP A 187 12.74 34.16 30.21
C TRP A 187 13.64 34.89 31.19
N THR A 188 14.76 34.26 31.56
CA THR A 188 15.74 34.86 32.47
C THR A 188 17.16 34.63 31.98
N ALA A 189 18.06 35.54 32.34
CA ALA A 189 19.48 35.47 32.01
C ALA A 189 20.34 35.61 33.27
N SER A 190 21.45 34.89 33.33
CA SER A 190 22.42 34.96 34.42
C SER A 190 23.85 34.99 33.85
N PRO A 191 24.64 36.07 34.08
CA PRO A 191 24.31 37.28 34.85
C PRO A 191 23.26 38.19 34.18
N ILE A 192 22.49 38.93 34.99
CA ILE A 192 21.34 39.76 34.55
C ILE A 192 21.73 41.00 33.71
N ASP A 193 23.00 41.40 33.74
CA ASP A 193 23.52 42.61 33.11
C ASP A 193 24.31 42.34 31.81
N VAL A 194 24.27 41.10 31.32
CA VAL A 194 24.97 40.67 30.10
C VAL A 194 24.05 40.69 28.88
N VAL A 195 22.82 40.22 29.01
CA VAL A 195 21.79 40.19 27.95
C VAL A 195 20.45 40.60 28.55
N ASN A 196 19.74 41.48 27.84
CA ASN A 196 18.31 41.68 28.07
C ASN A 196 17.53 40.77 27.11
N ILE A 197 16.58 39.98 27.64
CA ILE A 197 15.74 39.08 26.86
C ILE A 197 14.27 39.41 27.11
N ASP A 198 13.52 39.65 26.03
CA ASP A 198 12.10 39.96 26.14
C ASP A 198 11.21 38.71 26.27
N ALA A 199 9.90 38.91 26.46
CA ALA A 199 8.93 37.83 26.60
C ALA A 199 8.81 36.91 25.35
N ASN A 200 9.29 37.36 24.19
CA ASN A 200 9.29 36.60 22.94
C ASN A 200 10.66 35.96 22.64
N GLY A 201 11.65 36.10 23.53
CA GLY A 201 13.00 35.59 23.35
C GLY A 201 13.92 36.48 22.50
N LEU A 202 13.52 37.72 22.17
CA LEU A 202 14.38 38.68 21.47
C LEU A 202 15.46 39.18 22.42
N MET A 203 16.72 39.04 22.02
CA MET A 203 17.87 39.38 22.86
C MET A 203 18.54 40.69 22.42
N THR A 204 18.83 41.55 23.38
CA THR A 204 19.79 42.66 23.25
C THR A 204 21.02 42.35 24.10
N VAL A 205 22.17 42.19 23.44
CA VAL A 205 23.45 41.93 24.11
C VAL A 205 24.00 43.24 24.66
N LEU A 206 24.28 43.25 25.96
CA LEU A 206 24.79 44.42 26.69
C LEU A 206 26.29 44.31 26.94
N LYS A 207 26.81 43.09 27.15
CA LYS A 207 28.23 42.79 27.41
C LYS A 207 28.67 41.54 26.66
N ARG A 208 29.95 41.51 26.27
CA ARG A 208 30.57 40.39 25.54
C ARG A 208 31.08 39.31 26.51
N GLU A 209 30.16 38.54 27.09
CA GLU A 209 30.47 37.49 28.08
C GLU A 209 29.69 36.18 27.81
N ILE A 210 29.98 35.14 28.58
CA ILE A 210 29.18 33.89 28.57
C ILE A 210 27.99 34.07 29.53
N VAL A 211 26.80 33.68 29.09
CA VAL A 211 25.56 33.79 29.88
C VAL A 211 24.76 32.49 29.84
N GLU A 212 24.14 32.14 30.97
CA GLU A 212 23.12 31.09 31.01
C GLU A 212 21.75 31.75 30.81
N ILE A 213 21.03 31.32 29.78
CA ILE A 213 19.63 31.71 29.56
C ILE A 213 18.74 30.56 30.01
N SER A 214 17.65 30.87 30.72
CA SER A 214 16.64 29.91 31.09
C SER A 214 15.25 30.35 30.70
N VAL A 215 14.43 29.40 30.28
CA VAL A 215 13.01 29.59 29.96
C VAL A 215 12.19 28.61 30.79
N GLY A 216 11.09 29.04 31.37
CA GLY A 216 10.23 28.16 32.16
C GLY A 216 8.75 28.53 32.10
N ALA A 217 7.89 27.54 32.33
CA ALA A 217 6.44 27.67 32.28
C ALA A 217 5.76 26.71 33.27
N TYR A 218 4.51 27.02 33.61
CA TYR A 218 3.65 26.14 34.40
C TYR A 218 2.71 25.34 33.50
N GLY A 219 2.48 24.09 33.86
CA GLY A 219 1.42 23.25 33.30
C GLY A 219 0.07 23.53 33.95
N LYS A 220 -1.01 23.06 33.31
CA LYS A 220 -2.39 23.10 33.81
C LYS A 220 -2.60 22.27 35.09
N ASP A 221 -1.67 21.37 35.38
CA ASP A 221 -1.56 20.64 36.64
C ASP A 221 -0.91 21.45 37.76
N GLY A 222 -0.34 22.62 37.45
CA GLY A 222 0.42 23.48 38.35
C GLY A 222 1.91 23.12 38.45
N GLY A 223 2.40 22.15 37.69
CA GLY A 223 3.82 21.77 37.67
C GLY A 223 4.68 22.77 36.89
N TYR A 224 5.84 23.15 37.44
CA TYR A 224 6.79 24.03 36.74
C TYR A 224 7.81 23.21 35.95
N CYS A 225 7.99 23.53 34.66
CA CYS A 225 9.00 22.96 33.78
C CYS A 225 9.91 24.08 33.27
N ASN A 226 11.22 23.85 33.22
CA ASN A 226 12.17 24.81 32.66
C ASN A 226 13.26 24.15 31.81
N SER A 227 13.98 24.99 31.09
CA SER A 227 15.08 24.63 30.21
C SER A 227 16.17 25.69 30.27
N LYS A 228 17.42 25.28 30.05
CA LYS A 228 18.60 26.14 30.15
C LYS A 228 19.50 25.96 28.95
N ALA A 229 20.10 27.05 28.48
CA ALA A 229 21.10 27.05 27.40
C ALA A 229 22.26 27.97 27.79
N LEU A 230 23.50 27.55 27.48
CA LEU A 230 24.71 28.34 27.71
C LEU A 230 25.13 29.00 26.39
N LEU A 231 25.21 30.33 26.38
CA LEU A 231 25.53 31.12 25.19
C LEU A 231 26.82 31.91 25.40
N ASP A 232 27.65 31.99 24.37
CA ASP A 232 28.93 32.71 24.38
C ASP A 232 28.83 33.94 23.47
N PHE A 233 28.78 35.13 24.10
CA PHE A 233 28.72 36.43 23.42
C PHE A 233 30.09 37.12 23.33
N ARG A 234 31.19 36.44 23.67
CA ARG A 234 32.54 37.06 23.62
C ARG A 234 32.93 37.51 22.21
N ASP A 235 32.45 36.81 21.20
CA ASP A 235 32.70 37.11 19.78
C ASP A 235 31.54 37.89 19.12
N THR A 236 30.58 38.41 19.90
CA THR A 236 29.44 39.16 19.35
C THR A 236 29.87 40.48 18.73
N ILE A 237 29.38 40.74 17.51
CA ILE A 237 29.67 41.93 16.72
C ILE A 237 28.64 43.02 17.01
N VAL A 238 27.35 42.67 16.90
CA VAL A 238 26.22 43.61 17.00
C VAL A 238 25.35 43.30 18.20
N LYS A 239 24.91 44.35 18.90
CA LYS A 239 24.08 44.26 20.12
C LYS A 239 22.69 43.66 19.85
N ARG A 240 22.13 43.90 18.66
CA ARG A 240 20.81 43.45 18.19
C ARG A 240 20.74 43.46 16.66
N ASP A 241 19.85 42.65 16.09
CA ASP A 241 19.63 42.48 14.65
C ASP A 241 18.56 43.40 14.05
N ILE A 242 17.76 44.07 14.88
CA ILE A 242 16.77 45.08 14.47
C ILE A 242 17.01 46.38 15.23
N ALA A 243 16.94 47.51 14.54
CA ALA A 243 17.04 48.84 15.14
C ALA A 243 16.07 49.85 14.49
N TYR A 244 15.75 50.91 15.22
CA TYR A 244 14.96 52.04 14.73
C TYR A 244 15.73 53.33 14.99
N THR A 245 15.63 54.30 14.08
CA THR A 245 16.32 55.59 14.24
C THR A 245 15.53 56.75 13.63
N SER A 246 15.56 57.89 14.31
CA SER A 246 15.09 59.17 13.77
C SER A 246 16.18 59.93 13.01
N SER A 247 17.41 59.45 13.10
CA SER A 247 18.59 59.99 12.39
C SER A 247 18.76 59.38 11.00
N GLU A 248 19.67 59.95 10.21
CA GLU A 248 20.02 59.40 8.90
C GLU A 248 20.60 57.98 9.04
N ILE A 249 19.96 57.02 8.39
CA ILE A 249 20.40 55.61 8.38
C ILE A 249 21.66 55.52 7.51
N SER A 250 22.78 55.17 8.12
CA SER A 250 24.07 55.00 7.44
C SER A 250 24.92 53.90 8.08
N ALA A 251 25.94 53.44 7.36
CA ALA A 251 26.92 52.49 7.90
C ALA A 251 27.62 53.02 9.17
N ASP A 252 27.87 54.34 9.23
CA ASP A 252 28.48 54.98 10.40
C ASP A 252 27.51 54.96 11.59
N TRP A 253 26.22 55.20 11.35
CA TRP A 253 25.20 55.08 12.40
C TRP A 253 25.14 53.65 12.97
N VAL A 254 25.16 52.64 12.10
CA VAL A 254 25.20 51.21 12.51
C VAL A 254 26.45 50.92 13.35
N ARG A 255 27.62 51.42 12.93
CA ARG A 255 28.88 51.26 13.67
C ARG A 255 28.77 51.88 15.07
N GLU A 256 28.33 53.12 15.17
CA GLU A 256 28.32 53.86 16.44
C GLU A 256 27.27 53.33 17.43
N ASN A 257 26.11 52.86 16.94
CA ASN A 257 24.97 52.54 17.80
C ASN A 257 24.77 51.04 18.06
N LEU A 258 25.14 50.18 17.12
CA LEU A 258 24.83 48.74 17.18
C LEU A 258 26.07 47.88 17.37
N VAL A 259 27.24 48.33 16.94
CA VAL A 259 28.51 47.61 17.14
C VAL A 259 29.08 47.93 18.51
N PHE A 260 29.70 46.93 19.13
CA PHE A 260 30.40 47.09 20.40
C PHE A 260 31.60 48.04 20.25
N GLU A 261 31.74 48.99 21.18
CA GLU A 261 32.77 50.04 21.14
C GLU A 261 34.18 49.47 20.96
N GLU A 262 34.48 48.29 21.52
CA GLU A 262 35.82 47.68 21.45
C GLU A 262 36.23 47.21 20.05
N ILE A 263 35.29 47.11 19.10
CA ILE A 263 35.53 46.57 17.75
C ILE A 263 35.01 47.48 16.63
N GLN A 264 34.52 48.69 16.93
CA GLN A 264 33.96 49.60 15.93
C GLN A 264 34.95 49.92 14.79
N ASP A 265 36.23 50.08 15.12
CA ASP A 265 37.29 50.38 14.15
C ASP A 265 37.74 49.15 13.33
N GLU A 266 37.32 47.94 13.72
CA GLU A 266 37.73 46.67 13.11
C GLU A 266 36.66 46.06 12.19
N VAL A 267 35.45 46.63 12.16
CA VAL A 267 34.33 46.11 11.37
C VAL A 267 34.21 46.74 9.99
N THR A 268 33.90 45.90 8.99
CA THR A 268 33.44 46.35 7.69
C THR A 268 31.92 46.27 7.61
N ILE A 269 31.28 47.32 7.09
CA ILE A 269 29.83 47.43 7.00
C ILE A 269 29.45 47.68 5.54
N GLU A 270 28.65 46.80 4.97
CA GLU A 270 28.16 46.87 3.59
C GLU A 270 26.62 46.89 3.60
N GLU A 271 26.01 47.81 2.86
CA GLU A 271 24.56 47.80 2.63
C GLU A 271 24.23 46.81 1.51
N ASN A 272 23.25 45.93 1.74
CA ASN A 272 22.77 44.95 0.80
C ASN A 272 21.24 44.82 0.90
N GLU A 273 20.52 45.18 -0.17
CA GLU A 273 19.06 45.04 -0.29
C GLU A 273 18.26 45.60 0.91
N GLY A 274 18.69 46.76 1.46
CA GLY A 274 18.03 47.41 2.60
C GLY A 274 18.41 46.85 3.97
N LYS A 275 19.45 46.00 4.03
CA LYS A 275 20.07 45.50 5.27
C LYS A 275 21.54 45.90 5.35
N TYR A 276 22.09 45.90 6.55
CA TYR A 276 23.51 46.12 6.80
C TYR A 276 24.21 44.81 7.18
N LEU A 277 25.19 44.39 6.39
CA LEU A 277 26.09 43.28 6.67
C LEU A 277 27.30 43.82 7.43
N VAL A 278 27.41 43.49 8.72
CA VAL A 278 28.52 43.87 9.60
C VAL A 278 29.47 42.69 9.72
N ARG A 279 30.73 42.87 9.33
CA ARG A 279 31.75 41.81 9.32
C ARG A 279 32.91 42.12 10.25
N HIS A 280 33.35 41.12 11.00
CA HIS A 280 34.57 41.14 11.83
C HIS A 280 35.35 39.86 11.60
N GLY A 281 36.46 39.93 10.85
CA GLY A 281 37.20 38.74 10.42
C GLY A 281 36.36 37.83 9.51
N GLU A 282 36.17 36.57 9.91
CA GLU A 282 35.32 35.59 9.20
C GLU A 282 33.85 35.64 9.62
N TYR A 283 33.51 36.44 10.64
CA TYR A 283 32.18 36.50 11.23
C TYR A 283 31.34 37.59 10.56
N THR A 284 30.05 37.30 10.35
CA THR A 284 29.10 38.22 9.72
C THR A 284 27.81 38.25 10.53
N ALA A 285 27.27 39.46 10.73
CA ALA A 285 25.94 39.69 11.29
C ALA A 285 25.12 40.57 10.33
N GLU A 286 23.84 40.26 10.20
CA GLU A 286 22.89 41.07 9.42
C GLU A 286 22.07 41.94 10.36
N VAL A 287 21.86 43.21 9.98
CA VAL A 287 21.09 44.16 10.76
C VAL A 287 20.10 44.93 9.89
N GLU A 288 18.88 45.08 10.38
CA GLU A 288 17.83 45.88 9.76
C GLU A 288 17.63 47.18 10.56
N VAL A 289 17.64 48.32 9.88
CA VAL A 289 17.43 49.64 10.49
C VAL A 289 16.24 50.32 9.83
N TYR A 290 15.26 50.72 10.64
CA TYR A 290 14.01 51.33 10.18
C TYR A 290 13.92 52.81 10.59
N PRO A 291 13.48 53.70 9.68
CA PRO A 291 13.29 55.10 10.02
C PRO A 291 12.02 55.28 10.87
N VAL A 292 12.11 56.09 11.93
CA VAL A 292 11.00 56.41 12.85
C VAL A 292 11.02 57.89 13.22
N GLU A 293 9.93 58.42 13.78
CA GLU A 293 9.95 59.74 14.41
C GLU A 293 10.67 59.70 15.77
N GLU A 294 11.26 60.83 16.17
CA GLU A 294 11.91 60.95 17.48
C GLU A 294 10.89 60.65 18.60
N ASN A 295 11.23 59.73 19.50
CA ASN A 295 10.35 59.22 20.55
C ASN A 295 9.05 58.56 20.05
N GLU A 296 9.03 58.01 18.83
CA GLU A 296 7.90 57.23 18.33
C GLU A 296 7.64 56.01 19.22
N ILE A 297 6.38 55.83 19.60
CA ILE A 297 5.91 54.65 20.34
C ILE A 297 5.33 53.65 19.34
N GLY A 298 5.73 52.40 19.43
CA GLY A 298 5.26 51.33 18.56
C GLY A 298 5.48 49.94 19.13
N PHE A 299 5.31 48.92 18.28
CA PHE A 299 5.52 47.52 18.65
C PHE A 299 7.01 47.16 18.56
N LEU A 300 7.61 46.73 19.67
CA LEU A 300 9.01 46.27 19.77
C LEU A 300 9.19 44.78 19.49
N ASP A 301 8.10 44.00 19.51
CA ASP A 301 8.13 42.53 19.52
C ASP A 301 8.50 41.88 18.17
N GLY A 302 8.52 42.65 17.07
CA GLY A 302 8.86 42.15 15.73
C GLY A 302 7.91 41.08 15.17
N LEU A 303 6.77 40.81 15.81
CA LEU A 303 5.84 39.75 15.40
C LEU A 303 5.06 40.16 14.14
N THR A 304 5.34 39.48 13.04
CA THR A 304 4.56 39.55 11.79
C THR A 304 3.86 38.23 11.48
N ARG A 305 4.38 37.13 12.03
CA ARG A 305 3.85 35.77 11.91
C ARG A 305 3.93 35.07 13.27
N ILE A 306 2.86 34.36 13.63
CA ILE A 306 2.79 33.53 14.83
C ILE A 306 2.13 32.20 14.50
N TYR A 307 2.31 31.22 15.40
CA TYR A 307 1.91 29.85 15.16
C TYR A 307 0.95 29.37 16.25
N THR A 308 -0.12 28.65 15.87
CA THR A 308 -0.91 27.89 16.86
C THR A 308 -0.03 26.83 17.50
N ASN A 309 -0.40 26.38 18.70
CA ASN A 309 0.28 25.26 19.37
C ASN A 309 1.80 25.49 19.54
N ASN A 310 2.23 26.75 19.59
CA ASN A 310 3.61 27.13 19.76
C ASN A 310 3.74 28.13 20.90
N GLY A 311 4.53 27.78 21.92
CA GLY A 311 4.90 28.64 23.07
C GLY A 311 3.88 29.70 23.51
N MET A 312 4.40 30.85 23.89
CA MET A 312 3.65 32.07 24.14
C MET A 312 4.20 33.19 23.26
N TYR A 313 3.31 34.08 22.81
CA TYR A 313 3.68 35.34 22.18
C TYR A 313 3.10 36.51 22.98
N LYS A 314 3.82 37.64 23.02
CA LYS A 314 3.40 38.86 23.71
C LYS A 314 3.59 40.07 22.79
N LEU A 315 2.58 40.94 22.70
CA LEU A 315 2.77 42.27 22.12
C LEU A 315 3.52 43.15 23.12
N ILE A 316 4.58 43.79 22.64
CA ILE A 316 5.44 44.65 23.46
C ILE A 316 5.40 46.04 22.86
N VAL A 317 4.97 47.03 23.66
CA VAL A 317 4.86 48.43 23.22
C VAL A 317 5.90 49.26 23.96
N GLY A 318 6.64 50.06 23.20
CA GLY A 318 7.75 50.84 23.73
C GLY A 318 8.19 51.95 22.80
N ASN A 319 9.19 52.70 23.24
CA ASN A 319 9.87 53.68 22.39
C ASN A 319 10.74 52.90 21.38
N LEU A 320 10.47 53.10 20.09
CA LEU A 320 11.10 52.36 19.01
C LEU A 320 12.62 52.62 18.96
N GLU A 321 13.03 53.88 19.09
CA GLU A 321 14.44 54.29 18.98
C GLU A 321 15.28 53.79 20.16
N THR A 322 14.75 53.89 21.39
CA THR A 322 15.49 53.45 22.59
C THR A 322 15.31 51.96 22.92
N PHE A 323 14.35 51.26 22.29
CA PHE A 323 13.90 49.90 22.64
C PHE A 323 13.51 49.75 24.13
N GLN A 324 12.97 50.81 24.73
CA GLN A 324 12.47 50.73 26.10
C GLN A 324 10.98 50.41 26.10
N GLU A 325 10.60 49.26 26.67
CA GLU A 325 9.20 48.89 26.94
C GLU A 325 8.56 49.92 27.88
N ILE A 326 7.27 50.19 27.69
CA ILE A 326 6.51 51.06 28.59
C ILE A 326 6.39 50.38 29.96
N ASP A 327 6.90 51.03 31.00
CA ASP A 327 6.98 50.49 32.36
C ASP A 327 5.62 50.07 32.97
N GLU A 328 5.62 49.06 33.85
CA GLU A 328 4.43 48.46 34.49
C GLU A 328 3.56 49.48 35.24
N ASN A 329 4.15 50.58 35.71
CA ASN A 329 3.42 51.67 36.37
C ASN A 329 2.59 52.54 35.38
N GLN A 330 2.96 52.56 34.09
CA GLN A 330 2.25 53.26 33.02
C GLN A 330 1.30 52.35 32.21
N HIS A 331 1.35 51.03 32.43
CA HIS A 331 0.45 50.03 31.84
C HIS A 331 -1.05 50.29 32.08
N LYS A 332 -1.43 51.11 33.07
CA LYS A 332 -2.85 51.46 33.31
C LYS A 332 -3.54 52.16 32.13
N ASN A 333 -2.76 52.77 31.23
CA ASN A 333 -3.26 53.43 30.02
C ASN A 333 -3.00 52.63 28.73
N LEU A 334 -2.50 51.39 28.86
CA LEU A 334 -2.24 50.49 27.74
C LEU A 334 -3.35 49.44 27.67
N SER A 335 -3.94 49.27 26.50
CA SER A 335 -4.89 48.18 26.24
C SER A 335 -4.71 47.59 24.86
N PHE A 336 -4.98 46.30 24.73
CA PHE A 336 -4.78 45.57 23.49
C PHE A 336 -6.06 44.97 22.95
N GLN A 337 -6.19 44.94 21.61
CA GLN A 337 -7.36 44.43 20.91
C GLN A 337 -6.95 43.68 19.64
N THR A 338 -7.85 42.81 19.17
CA THR A 338 -7.71 41.99 17.96
C THR A 338 -8.93 42.21 17.07
N SER A 339 -8.73 42.25 15.75
CA SER A 339 -9.82 42.38 14.78
C SER A 339 -10.71 41.13 14.69
N ASP A 340 -10.18 39.94 15.03
CA ASP A 340 -10.95 38.69 15.05
C ASP A 340 -10.50 37.74 16.17
N PHE A 341 -11.26 37.74 17.28
CA PHE A 341 -11.04 36.90 18.45
C PHE A 341 -11.17 35.38 18.18
N ARG A 342 -11.72 35.00 17.02
CA ARG A 342 -11.85 33.61 16.60
C ARG A 342 -10.55 33.07 16.00
N VAL A 343 -9.71 33.95 15.46
CA VAL A 343 -8.39 33.62 14.89
C VAL A 343 -7.30 33.78 15.95
N LEU A 344 -7.29 34.92 16.66
CA LEU A 344 -6.29 35.26 17.66
C LEU A 344 -6.99 35.92 18.85
N ASP A 345 -6.82 35.35 20.03
CA ASP A 345 -7.27 35.96 21.29
C ASP A 345 -6.14 36.78 21.93
N ILE A 346 -6.49 37.79 22.71
CA ILE A 346 -5.52 38.67 23.33
C ILE A 346 -5.92 39.02 24.76
N ASN A 347 -4.97 38.92 25.69
CA ASN A 347 -5.16 39.46 27.03
C ASN A 347 -5.07 40.99 26.95
N GLU A 348 -6.20 41.65 27.12
CA GLU A 348 -6.34 43.12 26.96
C GLU A 348 -5.36 43.92 27.82
N LYS A 349 -4.88 43.38 28.94
CA LYS A 349 -4.00 44.09 29.90
C LYS A 349 -2.52 43.77 29.72
N THR A 350 -2.20 42.53 29.38
CA THR A 350 -0.80 42.07 29.34
C THR A 350 -0.24 42.01 27.92
N GLY A 351 -1.10 42.02 26.89
CA GLY A 351 -0.69 41.87 25.50
C GLY A 351 -0.35 40.43 25.09
N HIS A 352 -0.59 39.44 25.96
CA HIS A 352 -0.39 38.02 25.62
C HIS A 352 -1.34 37.58 24.51
N LEU A 353 -0.80 36.86 23.55
CA LEU A 353 -1.47 36.40 22.34
C LEU A 353 -1.75 34.89 22.43
N TYR A 354 -2.97 34.49 22.10
CA TYR A 354 -3.36 33.08 22.01
C TYR A 354 -3.90 32.76 20.61
N PRO A 355 -3.03 32.33 19.68
CA PRO A 355 -3.45 31.91 18.35
C PRO A 355 -4.36 30.68 18.44
N LYS A 356 -5.55 30.76 17.84
CA LYS A 356 -6.60 29.72 17.89
C LYS A 356 -6.72 28.93 16.59
N LYS A 357 -6.58 29.57 15.44
CA LYS A 357 -6.63 28.97 14.10
C LYS A 357 -5.89 29.84 13.10
N ALA A 358 -5.58 29.32 11.92
CA ALA A 358 -4.96 30.15 10.87
C ALA A 358 -5.85 31.30 10.38
N GLY A 359 -5.20 32.37 9.94
CA GLY A 359 -5.83 33.55 9.37
C GLY A 359 -4.96 34.81 9.53
N GLU A 360 -5.39 35.91 8.90
CA GLU A 360 -4.76 37.21 9.07
C GLU A 360 -5.60 38.07 10.02
N VAL A 361 -4.94 38.71 10.97
CA VAL A 361 -5.59 39.57 11.98
C VAL A 361 -4.82 40.87 12.17
N THR A 362 -5.57 41.93 12.39
CA THR A 362 -5.01 43.20 12.85
C THR A 362 -5.03 43.22 14.36
N VAL A 363 -3.86 43.39 14.98
CA VAL A 363 -3.75 43.65 16.41
C VAL A 363 -3.56 45.14 16.64
N GLN A 364 -4.12 45.64 17.74
CA GLN A 364 -4.13 47.04 18.08
C GLN A 364 -3.67 47.24 19.53
N ALA A 365 -2.89 48.29 19.75
CA ALA A 365 -2.53 48.77 21.08
C ALA A 365 -2.99 50.22 21.21
N ASN A 366 -3.68 50.54 22.30
CA ASN A 366 -4.07 51.90 22.65
C ASN A 366 -3.22 52.37 23.82
N TYR A 367 -2.45 53.43 23.63
CA TYR A 367 -1.62 54.04 24.67
C TYR A 367 -1.76 55.56 24.65
N ALA A 368 -2.06 56.14 25.82
CA ALA A 368 -2.19 57.60 26.00
C ALA A 368 -3.11 58.29 24.96
N GLY A 369 -4.19 57.63 24.53
CA GLY A 369 -5.14 58.14 23.54
C GLY A 369 -4.70 58.03 22.07
N LYS A 370 -3.54 57.43 21.80
CA LYS A 370 -3.09 57.05 20.45
C LYS A 370 -3.27 55.55 20.23
N GLN A 371 -3.63 55.18 19.00
CA GLN A 371 -3.83 53.80 18.58
C GLN A 371 -2.75 53.41 17.58
N PHE A 372 -2.17 52.24 17.80
CA PHE A 372 -1.16 51.63 16.94
C PHE A 372 -1.69 50.29 16.47
N SER A 373 -1.44 49.92 15.22
CA SER A 373 -1.93 48.67 14.66
C SER A 373 -0.92 48.01 13.75
N LYS A 374 -0.90 46.68 13.72
CA LYS A 374 -0.17 45.90 12.74
C LYS A 374 -0.92 44.64 12.35
N GLN A 375 -0.59 44.09 11.19
CA GLN A 375 -1.10 42.79 10.76
C GLN A 375 -0.22 41.67 11.30
N ILE A 376 -0.84 40.58 11.72
CA ILE A 376 -0.20 39.33 12.09
C ILE A 376 -0.84 38.20 11.30
N ALA A 377 0.00 37.40 10.63
CA ALA A 377 -0.41 36.14 10.05
C ALA A 377 -0.33 35.03 11.10
N VAL A 378 -1.46 34.38 11.38
CA VAL A 378 -1.51 33.17 12.21
C VAL A 378 -1.42 31.95 11.28
N ARG A 379 -0.41 31.11 11.51
CA ARG A 379 -0.24 29.79 10.88
C ARG A 379 -0.50 28.69 11.90
N GLU A 380 -0.77 27.47 11.45
CA GLU A 380 -0.98 26.33 12.33
C GLU A 380 0.29 25.48 12.48
N VAL A 381 0.50 24.92 13.68
CA VAL A 381 1.46 23.82 13.89
C VAL A 381 0.65 22.56 14.13
N ARG A 382 0.65 21.68 13.13
CA ARG A 382 -0.08 20.41 13.15
C ARG A 382 0.88 19.28 13.48
N ASN A 383 0.60 18.57 14.57
CA ASN A 383 1.29 17.31 14.87
C ASN A 383 0.83 16.18 13.92
N ASN A 384 -0.33 16.36 13.30
CA ASN A 384 -1.01 15.42 12.42
C ASN A 384 -1.15 15.97 10.99
N PHE A 385 -0.41 15.40 10.05
CA PHE A 385 -0.68 15.57 8.63
C PHE A 385 -0.31 14.29 7.89
N GLU A 386 -0.89 14.05 6.72
CA GLU A 386 -0.58 12.89 5.89
C GLU A 386 -0.22 13.31 4.48
N MET A 387 0.76 12.65 3.90
CA MET A 387 1.02 12.78 2.47
C MET A 387 -0.15 12.19 1.68
N ASN A 388 -0.44 12.71 0.50
CA ASN A 388 -1.42 12.14 -0.44
C ASN A 388 -0.99 10.78 -1.04
N LEU A 389 0.04 10.15 -0.47
CA LEU A 389 0.53 8.82 -0.78
C LEU A 389 0.05 7.87 0.32
N ASN A 390 -0.74 6.86 -0.06
CA ASN A 390 -1.28 5.92 0.89
C ASN A 390 -0.17 5.00 1.46
N PHE A 391 0.17 5.17 2.74
CA PHE A 391 1.15 4.33 3.45
C PHE A 391 0.73 2.87 3.48
N LEU A 392 -0.56 2.58 3.63
CA LEU A 392 -1.06 1.19 3.69
C LEU A 392 -0.76 0.43 2.40
N ASP A 393 -0.83 1.12 1.25
CA ASP A 393 -0.54 0.54 -0.06
C ASP A 393 0.96 0.26 -0.28
N GLN A 394 1.87 0.82 0.53
CA GLN A 394 3.30 0.53 0.40
C GLN A 394 3.65 -0.91 0.75
N HIS A 395 2.82 -1.54 1.59
CA HIS A 395 3.04 -2.87 2.15
C HIS A 395 1.89 -3.82 1.84
N ARG A 396 1.27 -3.64 0.68
CA ARG A 396 0.22 -4.52 0.16
C ARG A 396 0.85 -5.70 -0.58
N GLY A 397 0.09 -6.78 -0.72
CA GLY A 397 0.50 -7.95 -1.49
C GLY A 397 1.28 -8.97 -0.66
N ILE A 398 1.71 -10.04 -1.32
CA ILE A 398 2.51 -11.10 -0.68
C ILE A 398 3.93 -10.58 -0.45
N ARG A 399 4.47 -9.79 -1.38
CA ARG A 399 5.85 -9.25 -1.26
C ARG A 399 5.99 -8.22 -0.15
N GLY A 400 4.94 -7.42 0.07
CA GLY A 400 4.95 -6.36 1.08
C GLY A 400 5.82 -5.15 0.72
N ASP A 401 6.16 -4.98 -0.56
CA ASP A 401 6.85 -3.80 -1.09
C ASP A 401 6.25 -3.28 -2.39
N ARG A 402 6.33 -1.96 -2.57
CA ARG A 402 5.75 -1.24 -3.71
C ARG A 402 6.83 -0.65 -4.62
N ILE A 403 6.71 -0.90 -5.91
CA ILE A 403 7.54 -0.32 -6.97
C ILE A 403 6.79 0.70 -7.81
N TRP A 404 7.57 1.55 -8.48
CA TRP A 404 7.12 2.64 -9.32
C TRP A 404 7.84 2.60 -10.65
N ALA A 405 7.12 2.89 -11.73
CA ALA A 405 7.75 3.18 -13.01
C ALA A 405 8.18 4.66 -13.08
N LYS A 406 9.07 4.98 -14.02
CA LYS A 406 9.49 6.36 -14.29
C LYS A 406 8.36 7.22 -14.87
N ASN A 407 7.57 6.66 -15.79
CA ASN A 407 6.52 7.39 -16.50
C ASN A 407 5.13 7.06 -15.94
N PHE A 408 4.14 7.91 -16.25
CA PHE A 408 2.77 7.76 -15.78
C PHE A 408 1.80 7.97 -16.93
N TYR A 409 0.76 7.16 -17.00
CA TYR A 409 -0.43 7.51 -17.78
C TYR A 409 -1.39 8.34 -16.93
N THR A 410 -1.99 9.36 -17.54
CA THR A 410 -3.06 10.18 -16.97
C THR A 410 -4.32 10.16 -17.85
N ASN A 411 -5.45 10.67 -17.33
CA ASN A 411 -6.79 10.63 -17.93
C ASN A 411 -7.36 9.19 -18.07
N GLY A 412 -8.12 8.90 -19.13
CA GLY A 412 -8.68 7.56 -19.40
C GLY A 412 -9.78 7.07 -18.44
N ASN A 413 -10.33 7.97 -17.60
CA ASN A 413 -11.34 7.63 -16.61
C ASN A 413 -12.65 7.15 -17.26
N ARG A 414 -13.31 6.16 -16.65
CA ARG A 414 -14.60 5.63 -17.13
C ARG A 414 -15.72 6.67 -17.09
N TYR A 415 -15.71 7.52 -16.07
CA TYR A 415 -16.73 8.54 -15.86
C TYR A 415 -16.11 9.93 -15.85
N GLU A 416 -16.72 10.87 -16.56
CA GLU A 416 -16.45 12.30 -16.47
C GLU A 416 -17.78 13.01 -16.16
N ASN A 417 -17.81 13.83 -15.10
CA ASN A 417 -19.05 14.49 -14.63
C ASN A 417 -20.22 13.52 -14.41
N ASN A 418 -19.95 12.32 -13.87
CA ASN A 418 -20.90 11.22 -13.69
C ASN A 418 -21.53 10.66 -14.98
N ILE A 419 -20.94 10.96 -16.15
CA ILE A 419 -21.34 10.40 -17.45
C ILE A 419 -20.30 9.37 -17.87
N GLU A 420 -20.75 8.18 -18.25
CA GLU A 420 -19.88 7.12 -18.76
C GLU A 420 -19.34 7.48 -20.15
N ILE A 421 -18.03 7.33 -20.35
CA ILE A 421 -17.35 7.61 -21.61
C ILE A 421 -16.93 6.30 -22.28
N ALA A 422 -17.14 6.21 -23.58
CA ALA A 422 -16.75 5.05 -24.37
C ALA A 422 -15.23 4.81 -24.34
N MET A 423 -14.81 3.55 -24.37
CA MET A 423 -13.38 3.18 -24.30
C MET A 423 -12.53 3.87 -25.36
N LYS A 424 -13.03 3.99 -26.60
CA LYS A 424 -12.31 4.68 -27.68
C LYS A 424 -11.96 6.13 -27.31
N ASP A 425 -12.93 6.88 -26.81
CA ASP A 425 -12.74 8.29 -26.45
C ASP A 425 -11.85 8.41 -25.21
N ARG A 426 -11.89 7.43 -24.29
CA ARG A 426 -10.98 7.34 -23.15
C ARG A 426 -9.54 7.17 -23.60
N LEU A 427 -9.29 6.26 -24.53
CA LEU A 427 -7.96 5.96 -25.09
C LEU A 427 -7.33 7.16 -25.80
N GLU A 428 -8.13 7.91 -26.56
CA GLU A 428 -7.67 9.12 -27.27
C GLU A 428 -7.20 10.23 -26.31
N LYS A 429 -7.66 10.22 -25.05
CA LYS A 429 -7.27 11.18 -24.01
C LYS A 429 -6.10 10.70 -23.14
N VAL A 430 -5.69 9.43 -23.23
CA VAL A 430 -4.59 8.92 -22.40
C VAL A 430 -3.29 9.58 -22.84
N GLU A 431 -2.65 10.25 -21.90
CA GLU A 431 -1.38 10.96 -22.11
C GLU A 431 -0.29 10.36 -21.22
N ILE A 432 0.94 10.35 -21.72
CA ILE A 432 2.12 9.99 -20.93
C ILE A 432 2.75 11.25 -20.34
N ILE A 433 2.98 11.24 -19.03
CA ILE A 433 3.67 12.29 -18.30
C ILE A 433 4.83 11.68 -17.51
N ASP A 434 5.80 12.52 -17.14
CA ASP A 434 6.99 12.15 -16.38
C ASP A 434 6.99 12.72 -14.96
N THR A 435 5.83 13.21 -14.50
CA THR A 435 5.65 13.80 -13.17
C THR A 435 4.49 13.17 -12.41
N LEU A 436 4.61 13.13 -11.09
CA LEU A 436 3.59 12.72 -10.13
C LEU A 436 3.29 13.88 -9.18
N ASP A 437 2.01 14.16 -8.96
CA ASP A 437 1.59 15.14 -7.96
C ASP A 437 1.71 14.57 -6.55
N ILE A 438 2.48 15.26 -5.71
CA ILE A 438 2.62 14.98 -4.28
C ILE A 438 2.12 16.18 -3.47
N GLY A 439 1.56 15.92 -2.30
CA GLY A 439 1.00 16.96 -1.45
C GLY A 439 0.53 16.40 -0.11
N ILE A 440 -0.21 17.22 0.63
CA ILE A 440 -0.78 16.86 1.93
C ILE A 440 -2.30 16.71 1.82
N ILE A 441 -2.85 15.67 2.45
CA ILE A 441 -4.30 15.42 2.50
C ILE A 441 -4.96 16.52 3.34
N GLY A 442 -6.01 17.14 2.81
CA GLY A 442 -6.77 18.17 3.52
C GLY A 442 -5.97 19.46 3.76
N ASP A 443 -4.98 19.75 2.90
CA ASP A 443 -4.24 21.01 2.95
C ASP A 443 -5.18 22.19 2.67
N ASP A 444 -5.35 23.03 3.69
CA ASP A 444 -6.15 24.24 3.69
C ASP A 444 -5.27 25.50 3.69
N ASN A 445 -3.96 25.35 3.39
CA ASN A 445 -2.97 26.40 3.45
C ASN A 445 -2.89 27.07 4.84
N SER A 446 -3.21 26.37 5.93
CA SER A 446 -3.04 26.90 7.28
C SER A 446 -1.63 26.71 7.84
N PHE A 447 -0.87 25.75 7.31
CA PHE A 447 0.47 25.36 7.76
C PHE A 447 1.44 25.20 6.57
N ASP A 448 2.74 25.13 6.87
CA ASP A 448 3.81 25.08 5.88
C ASP A 448 4.57 23.75 5.96
N ILE A 449 4.97 23.20 4.80
CA ILE A 449 5.77 21.97 4.68
C ILE A 449 7.09 22.20 3.94
N ILE A 450 8.15 21.59 4.45
CA ILE A 450 9.44 21.44 3.75
C ILE A 450 9.60 20.00 3.28
N TRP A 451 9.92 19.84 1.99
CA TRP A 451 10.14 18.55 1.35
C TRP A 451 11.64 18.27 1.23
N GLU A 452 12.09 17.13 1.73
CA GLU A 452 13.47 16.65 1.60
C GLU A 452 13.52 15.29 0.92
N LEU A 453 14.55 15.09 0.09
CA LEU A 453 14.85 13.80 -0.56
C LEU A 453 16.10 13.19 0.06
N SER A 454 16.10 11.87 0.25
CA SER A 454 17.29 11.13 0.69
C SER A 454 18.39 11.10 -0.39
N ASN A 455 18.02 11.25 -1.66
CA ASN A 455 18.94 11.32 -2.80
C ASN A 455 18.31 12.15 -3.94
N SER A 456 18.86 13.34 -4.20
CA SER A 456 18.40 14.24 -5.26
C SER A 456 18.81 13.82 -6.67
N ASP A 457 19.74 12.86 -6.81
CA ASP A 457 20.19 12.36 -8.13
C ASP A 457 19.23 11.32 -8.72
N VAL A 458 18.26 10.85 -7.91
CA VAL A 458 17.24 9.88 -8.30
C VAL A 458 15.94 10.60 -8.71
N VAL A 459 15.64 11.73 -8.06
CA VAL A 459 14.37 12.45 -8.23
C VAL A 459 14.57 13.96 -8.14
N SER A 460 13.84 14.70 -8.97
CA SER A 460 13.70 16.15 -8.83
C SER A 460 12.30 16.54 -8.32
N LEU A 461 12.24 17.51 -7.41
CA LEU A 461 11.00 18.17 -6.99
C LEU A 461 10.86 19.53 -7.68
N ILE A 462 9.66 19.80 -8.21
CA ILE A 462 9.33 21.03 -8.91
C ILE A 462 8.15 21.70 -8.19
N ASN A 463 8.22 23.02 -8.01
CA ASN A 463 7.10 23.78 -7.46
C ASN A 463 5.88 23.64 -8.38
N ASN A 464 4.73 23.26 -7.81
CA ASN A 464 3.51 23.12 -8.56
C ASN A 464 2.76 24.46 -8.62
N SER A 465 3.22 25.37 -9.48
CA SER A 465 2.64 26.72 -9.62
C SER A 465 1.19 26.73 -10.13
N GLU A 466 0.72 25.61 -10.70
CA GLU A 466 -0.63 25.45 -11.22
C GLU A 466 -1.62 24.91 -10.17
N SER A 467 -1.13 24.49 -9.00
CA SER A 467 -1.98 23.94 -7.95
C SER A 467 -2.46 25.03 -6.99
N GLU A 468 -3.75 25.00 -6.65
CA GLU A 468 -4.31 25.79 -5.56
C GLU A 468 -3.89 25.25 -4.17
N ILE A 469 -3.26 24.06 -4.13
CA ILE A 469 -2.79 23.40 -2.90
C ILE A 469 -1.39 23.91 -2.55
N ALA A 470 -1.29 24.68 -1.47
CA ALA A 470 -0.09 25.41 -1.05
C ALA A 470 1.15 24.50 -0.84
N ASN A 471 0.96 23.32 -0.25
CA ASN A 471 2.06 22.40 0.07
C ASN A 471 2.35 21.38 -1.04
N SER A 472 1.74 21.51 -2.22
CA SER A 472 1.93 20.56 -3.31
C SER A 472 3.23 20.75 -4.10
N ARG A 473 3.74 19.65 -4.66
CA ARG A 473 4.92 19.60 -5.55
C ARG A 473 4.67 18.61 -6.68
N LYS A 474 5.34 18.81 -7.81
CA LYS A 474 5.46 17.80 -8.87
C LYS A 474 6.78 17.05 -8.68
N MET A 475 6.73 15.73 -8.63
CA MET A 475 7.87 14.85 -8.45
C MET A 475 8.20 14.17 -9.77
N LYS A 476 9.46 14.22 -10.20
CA LYS A 476 9.94 13.59 -11.44
C LYS A 476 11.03 12.57 -11.16
N PHE A 477 10.82 11.33 -11.60
CA PHE A 477 11.84 10.28 -11.55
C PHE A 477 12.88 10.52 -12.65
N LEU A 478 14.15 10.63 -12.27
CA LEU A 478 15.25 10.83 -13.20
C LEU A 478 15.67 9.49 -13.82
N SER A 479 16.22 9.51 -15.05
CA SER A 479 16.75 8.30 -15.69
C SER A 479 17.81 7.60 -14.84
N SER A 480 18.70 8.36 -14.21
CA SER A 480 19.69 7.88 -13.22
C SER A 480 19.07 7.21 -12.00
N GLY A 481 17.79 7.44 -11.74
CA GLY A 481 17.04 6.87 -10.65
C GLY A 481 16.46 5.48 -10.91
N CYS A 482 16.42 5.00 -12.16
CA CYS A 482 15.93 3.66 -12.47
C CYS A 482 16.78 2.60 -11.74
N GLY A 483 16.12 1.60 -11.15
CA GLY A 483 16.76 0.59 -10.30
C GLY A 483 17.17 1.05 -8.90
N ASN A 484 16.97 2.33 -8.56
CA ASN A 484 17.32 2.90 -7.26
C ASN A 484 16.09 3.19 -6.39
N ASN A 485 16.35 3.45 -5.11
CA ASN A 485 15.33 3.83 -4.13
C ASN A 485 15.56 5.27 -3.66
N VAL A 486 14.48 5.99 -3.38
CA VAL A 486 14.54 7.32 -2.74
C VAL A 486 13.48 7.44 -1.66
N THR A 487 13.81 8.11 -0.56
CA THR A 487 12.84 8.46 0.48
C THR A 487 12.54 9.95 0.39
N LEU A 488 11.27 10.28 0.20
CA LEU A 488 10.74 11.63 0.29
C LEU A 488 10.23 11.85 1.71
N THR A 489 10.60 12.96 2.33
CA THR A 489 10.15 13.34 3.67
C THR A 489 9.53 14.73 3.65
N ALA A 490 8.31 14.84 4.17
CA ALA A 490 7.63 16.10 4.46
C ALA A 490 7.84 16.45 5.94
N TYR A 491 8.35 17.64 6.22
CA TYR A 491 8.48 18.21 7.57
C TYR A 491 7.50 19.35 7.76
N MET A 492 6.84 19.40 8.91
CA MET A 492 6.20 20.63 9.39
C MET A 492 7.25 21.75 9.43
N ALA A 493 6.90 22.95 8.97
CA ALA A 493 7.82 24.09 8.92
C ALA A 493 7.35 25.25 9.80
N ILE A 494 8.27 25.79 10.59
CA ILE A 494 8.07 27.02 11.37
C ILE A 494 9.14 28.01 10.92
N ASP A 495 8.73 29.18 10.46
CA ASP A 495 9.61 30.23 9.92
C ASP A 495 10.61 29.71 8.87
N GLY A 496 10.13 28.86 7.95
CA GLY A 496 10.97 28.29 6.88
C GLY A 496 11.97 27.23 7.34
N ASN A 497 11.90 26.76 8.60
CA ASN A 497 12.78 25.73 9.15
C ASN A 497 12.00 24.46 9.52
N PRO A 498 12.55 23.26 9.27
CA PRO A 498 11.85 22.00 9.51
C PRO A 498 11.80 21.65 11.01
N VAL A 499 10.63 21.23 11.47
CA VAL A 499 10.42 20.65 12.80
C VAL A 499 10.74 19.15 12.74
N LYS A 500 11.99 18.78 13.05
CA LYS A 500 12.56 17.44 12.76
C LYS A 500 11.77 16.25 13.29
N HIS A 501 11.00 16.42 14.36
CA HIS A 501 10.21 15.33 14.97
C HIS A 501 8.77 15.27 14.45
N ILE A 502 8.29 16.26 13.69
CA ILE A 502 6.97 16.28 13.06
C ILE A 502 7.14 16.09 11.55
N LYS A 503 7.19 14.83 11.11
CA LYS A 503 7.45 14.47 9.71
C LYS A 503 6.65 13.27 9.22
N ARG A 504 6.54 13.15 7.89
CA ARG A 504 6.05 11.97 7.17
C ARG A 504 7.02 11.59 6.07
N SER A 505 7.24 10.30 5.88
CA SER A 505 8.15 9.81 4.86
C SER A 505 7.53 8.70 4.03
N TYR A 506 7.90 8.65 2.75
CA TYR A 506 7.53 7.59 1.84
C TYR A 506 8.75 7.18 1.01
N THR A 507 8.98 5.87 0.88
CA THR A 507 10.10 5.34 0.08
C THR A 507 9.60 4.80 -1.25
N PHE A 508 10.12 5.38 -2.33
CA PHE A 508 9.89 4.95 -3.70
C PHE A 508 10.98 3.97 -4.12
N LYS A 509 10.59 2.79 -4.61
CA LYS A 509 11.46 1.86 -5.31
C LYS A 509 11.19 1.98 -6.81
N ILE A 510 12.17 2.43 -7.59
CA ILE A 510 11.95 2.72 -9.01
C ILE A 510 12.42 1.51 -9.83
N LEU A 511 11.53 1.00 -10.68
CA LEU A 511 11.83 -0.12 -11.56
C LEU A 511 13.00 0.23 -12.49
N ASP A 512 13.87 -0.74 -12.74
CA ASP A 512 15.00 -0.59 -13.67
C ASP A 512 14.54 -0.71 -15.14
N ASP A 513 13.67 0.21 -15.57
CA ASP A 513 13.23 0.37 -16.96
C ASP A 513 12.71 1.80 -17.19
N GLU A 514 13.45 2.56 -18.01
CA GLU A 514 13.08 3.93 -18.36
C GLU A 514 11.76 4.06 -19.14
N ASN A 515 11.31 2.99 -19.81
CA ASN A 515 10.09 2.98 -20.61
C ASN A 515 8.90 2.38 -19.87
N ALA A 516 9.09 1.92 -18.63
CA ALA A 516 7.99 1.43 -17.83
C ALA A 516 6.98 2.54 -17.54
N VAL A 517 5.71 2.15 -17.36
CA VAL A 517 4.62 3.10 -17.12
C VAL A 517 3.75 2.67 -15.94
N ASN A 518 3.43 3.63 -15.07
CA ASN A 518 2.48 3.47 -13.99
C ASN A 518 1.04 3.55 -14.53
N ILE A 519 0.18 2.63 -14.09
CA ILE A 519 -1.20 2.51 -14.55
C ILE A 519 -2.20 2.58 -13.37
N TYR A 520 -3.38 3.12 -13.66
CA TYR A 520 -4.39 3.45 -12.64
C TYR A 520 -5.82 3.00 -13.02
N ASN A 521 -6.07 2.67 -14.30
CA ASN A 521 -7.38 2.30 -14.82
C ASN A 521 -7.25 1.39 -16.05
N LEU A 522 -8.39 0.87 -16.53
CA LEU A 522 -8.45 -0.07 -17.65
C LEU A 522 -7.96 0.53 -18.98
N ALA A 523 -8.25 1.81 -19.26
CA ALA A 523 -7.81 2.45 -20.50
C ALA A 523 -6.28 2.53 -20.57
N HIS A 524 -5.59 2.69 -19.43
CA HIS A 524 -4.13 2.65 -19.37
C HIS A 524 -3.57 1.28 -19.77
N LEU A 525 -4.23 0.19 -19.38
CA LEU A 525 -3.82 -1.17 -19.77
C LEU A 525 -4.00 -1.42 -21.26
N GLU A 526 -5.15 -1.04 -21.82
CA GLU A 526 -5.39 -1.14 -23.26
C GLU A 526 -4.42 -0.26 -24.06
N LYS A 527 -4.15 0.96 -23.58
CA LYS A 527 -3.17 1.85 -24.18
C LYS A 527 -1.76 1.25 -24.14
N ALA A 528 -1.34 0.67 -23.02
CA ALA A 528 -0.06 -0.01 -22.90
C ALA A 528 0.09 -1.18 -23.89
N PHE A 529 -0.98 -1.93 -24.14
CA PHE A 529 -0.99 -2.98 -25.16
C PHE A 529 -0.82 -2.40 -26.58
N LEU A 530 -1.58 -1.35 -26.93
CA LEU A 530 -1.49 -0.69 -28.24
C LEU A 530 -0.10 -0.08 -28.48
N ASP A 531 0.48 0.53 -27.45
CA ASP A 531 1.80 1.15 -27.49
C ASP A 531 2.94 0.11 -27.33
N LYS A 532 2.61 -1.17 -27.11
CA LYS A 532 3.55 -2.28 -26.87
C LYS A 532 4.55 -2.00 -25.74
N VAL A 533 4.07 -1.40 -24.65
CA VAL A 533 4.88 -1.13 -23.44
C VAL A 533 5.35 -2.45 -22.82
N LYS A 534 6.66 -2.58 -22.55
CA LYS A 534 7.23 -3.83 -22.02
C LYS A 534 6.85 -4.09 -20.56
N ASN A 535 6.82 -3.06 -19.72
CA ASN A 535 6.59 -3.17 -18.27
C ASN A 535 5.50 -2.18 -17.82
N VAL A 536 4.47 -2.68 -17.16
CA VAL A 536 3.44 -1.85 -16.51
C VAL A 536 3.46 -2.06 -15.00
N VAL A 537 3.29 -0.97 -14.26
CA VAL A 537 3.30 -0.98 -12.80
C VAL A 537 1.96 -0.51 -12.27
N PHE A 538 1.26 -1.38 -11.55
CA PHE A 538 -0.05 -1.09 -11.00
C PHE A 538 0.08 -0.16 -9.79
N GLN A 539 -0.71 0.90 -9.80
CA GLN A 539 -0.79 1.86 -8.69
C GLN A 539 -2.20 1.96 -8.08
N LYS A 540 -3.14 1.13 -8.55
CA LYS A 540 -4.52 1.06 -8.09
C LYS A 540 -5.17 -0.28 -8.48
N ASP A 541 -6.20 -0.66 -7.75
CA ASP A 541 -7.13 -1.72 -8.16
C ASP A 541 -7.86 -1.30 -9.46
N ILE A 542 -7.95 -2.23 -10.42
CA ILE A 542 -8.57 -2.00 -11.73
C ILE A 542 -9.74 -2.95 -11.90
N VAL A 543 -10.85 -2.42 -12.41
CA VAL A 543 -12.02 -3.20 -12.81
C VAL A 543 -12.03 -3.31 -14.33
N VAL A 544 -12.16 -4.54 -14.81
CA VAL A 544 -12.26 -4.90 -16.22
C VAL A 544 -13.74 -4.92 -16.62
N GLU A 545 -14.07 -4.15 -17.65
CA GLU A 545 -15.40 -4.05 -18.25
C GLU A 545 -15.59 -5.23 -19.22
N LEU A 546 -16.02 -6.37 -18.69
CA LEU A 546 -16.27 -7.57 -19.51
C LEU A 546 -17.67 -7.47 -20.12
N ASN A 547 -17.73 -7.28 -21.44
CA ASN A 547 -18.97 -7.19 -22.19
C ASN A 547 -19.01 -8.24 -23.29
N LYS A 548 -20.16 -8.90 -23.44
CA LYS A 548 -20.44 -9.75 -24.58
C LYS A 548 -20.75 -8.86 -25.79
N ILE A 549 -20.00 -9.06 -26.86
CA ILE A 549 -20.16 -8.31 -28.12
C ILE A 549 -21.14 -9.06 -29.03
N SER A 550 -21.10 -10.40 -29.03
CA SER A 550 -22.03 -11.27 -29.77
C SER A 550 -22.13 -12.66 -29.13
N ASP A 551 -23.01 -13.53 -29.64
CA ASP A 551 -23.15 -14.93 -29.16
C ASP A 551 -21.84 -15.74 -29.17
N SER A 552 -20.83 -15.30 -29.91
CA SER A 552 -19.52 -15.94 -30.03
C SER A 552 -18.33 -15.06 -29.65
N GLU A 553 -18.52 -13.82 -29.20
CA GLU A 553 -17.44 -12.87 -28.94
C GLU A 553 -17.64 -12.07 -27.65
N MET A 554 -16.58 -11.95 -26.87
CA MET A 554 -16.49 -11.16 -25.64
C MET A 554 -15.22 -10.30 -25.69
N SER A 555 -15.23 -9.13 -25.04
CA SER A 555 -14.01 -8.33 -24.85
C SER A 555 -13.08 -9.03 -23.83
N SER A 556 -11.91 -9.47 -24.29
CA SER A 556 -10.78 -9.88 -23.44
C SER A 556 -9.72 -8.78 -23.44
N LEU A 557 -9.03 -8.58 -22.32
CA LEU A 557 -7.87 -7.70 -22.29
C LEU A 557 -6.65 -8.43 -22.87
N ASN A 558 -6.18 -7.97 -24.03
CA ASN A 558 -4.96 -8.50 -24.62
C ASN A 558 -3.75 -7.92 -23.87
N VAL A 559 -2.78 -8.78 -23.56
CA VAL A 559 -1.60 -8.42 -22.76
C VAL A 559 -0.33 -8.58 -23.59
N TYR A 560 0.49 -7.54 -23.59
CA TYR A 560 1.84 -7.52 -24.16
C TYR A 560 2.92 -7.33 -23.08
N SER A 561 2.57 -6.68 -21.97
CA SER A 561 3.49 -6.21 -20.93
C SER A 561 3.74 -7.23 -19.83
N ASN A 562 4.89 -7.12 -19.15
CA ASN A 562 5.07 -7.64 -17.80
C ASN A 562 4.22 -6.83 -16.83
N PHE A 563 3.61 -7.49 -15.86
CA PHE A 563 2.74 -6.90 -14.85
C PHE A 563 3.45 -6.89 -13.50
N TRP A 564 3.73 -5.69 -13.01
CA TRP A 564 4.21 -5.45 -11.65
C TRP A 564 3.06 -4.94 -10.79
N GLY A 565 2.45 -5.84 -10.01
CA GLY A 565 1.13 -5.64 -9.42
C GLY A 565 1.09 -4.87 -8.10
N ASN A 566 2.17 -4.83 -7.31
CA ASN A 566 2.20 -4.20 -5.97
C ASN A 566 1.06 -4.66 -5.02
N GLY A 567 0.58 -5.89 -5.19
CA GLY A 567 -0.56 -6.46 -4.47
C GLY A 567 -1.93 -5.90 -4.87
N PHE A 568 -2.02 -5.03 -5.88
CA PHE A 568 -3.29 -4.54 -6.40
C PHE A 568 -4.06 -5.63 -7.14
N ASN A 569 -5.36 -5.40 -7.25
CA ASN A 569 -6.32 -6.35 -7.76
C ASN A 569 -6.83 -5.93 -9.13
N LEU A 570 -6.85 -6.89 -10.06
CA LEU A 570 -7.53 -6.79 -11.35
C LEU A 570 -8.79 -7.64 -11.28
N SER A 571 -9.94 -6.99 -11.41
CA SER A 571 -11.23 -7.63 -11.12
C SER A 571 -12.23 -7.50 -12.25
N GLY A 572 -13.04 -8.52 -12.53
CA GLY A 572 -14.15 -8.42 -13.49
C GLY A 572 -15.35 -7.64 -12.92
N GLU A 573 -16.02 -6.86 -13.77
CA GLU A 573 -17.32 -6.26 -13.46
C GLU A 573 -18.41 -7.35 -13.34
N SER A 574 -19.35 -7.19 -12.39
CA SER A 574 -20.45 -8.14 -12.22
C SER A 574 -21.47 -7.99 -13.36
N GLY A 575 -21.49 -8.95 -14.29
CA GLY A 575 -22.37 -8.95 -15.47
C GLY A 575 -23.68 -9.73 -15.30
N LYS A 576 -24.55 -9.67 -16.32
CA LYS A 576 -25.81 -10.43 -16.42
C LYS A 576 -25.74 -11.62 -17.40
N GLU A 577 -24.57 -11.89 -17.98
CA GLU A 577 -24.43 -12.83 -19.09
C GLU A 577 -23.35 -13.88 -18.84
N LYS A 578 -23.51 -15.06 -19.46
CA LYS A 578 -22.61 -16.20 -19.26
C LYS A 578 -21.24 -15.95 -19.90
N LEU A 579 -20.17 -15.88 -19.09
CA LEU A 579 -18.80 -15.60 -19.53
C LEU A 579 -17.85 -16.82 -19.40
N SER A 580 -18.39 -18.00 -19.04
CA SER A 580 -17.62 -19.17 -18.55
C SER A 580 -16.44 -19.60 -19.42
N SER A 581 -16.51 -19.41 -20.74
CA SER A 581 -15.53 -19.93 -21.70
C SER A 581 -14.51 -18.90 -22.20
N TYR A 582 -14.59 -17.64 -21.77
CA TYR A 582 -13.75 -16.56 -22.31
C TYR A 582 -12.70 -16.08 -21.31
N PRO A 583 -11.53 -15.60 -21.74
CA PRO A 583 -10.53 -15.07 -20.83
C PRO A 583 -10.72 -13.61 -20.46
N MET A 584 -10.40 -13.26 -19.22
CA MET A 584 -10.19 -11.89 -18.78
C MET A 584 -8.89 -11.36 -19.37
N LEU A 585 -7.78 -12.07 -19.16
CA LEU A 585 -6.48 -11.76 -19.75
C LEU A 585 -6.12 -12.75 -20.84
N LYS A 586 -5.81 -12.25 -22.04
CA LYS A 586 -5.31 -13.03 -23.15
C LYS A 586 -3.86 -12.68 -23.47
N ILE A 587 -3.01 -13.69 -23.47
CA ILE A 587 -1.58 -13.58 -23.77
C ILE A 587 -1.30 -14.47 -24.98
N SER A 588 -0.60 -13.93 -25.97
CA SER A 588 -0.20 -14.69 -27.15
C SER A 588 1.04 -14.10 -27.81
N SER A 589 1.96 -14.96 -28.26
CA SER A 589 3.08 -14.57 -29.10
C SER A 589 2.62 -14.00 -30.44
N GLU A 590 1.38 -14.27 -30.88
CA GLU A 590 0.77 -13.67 -32.09
C GLU A 590 0.64 -12.15 -31.99
N PHE A 591 0.65 -11.58 -30.77
CA PHE A 591 0.69 -10.13 -30.56
C PHE A 591 2.09 -9.52 -30.79
N GLY A 592 3.08 -10.34 -31.14
CA GLY A 592 4.45 -9.95 -31.46
C GLY A 592 5.39 -9.89 -30.26
N ARG A 593 4.96 -10.30 -29.05
CA ARG A 593 5.84 -10.34 -27.87
C ARG A 593 6.85 -11.49 -27.99
N GLY A 594 8.11 -11.20 -27.66
CA GLY A 594 9.19 -12.18 -27.68
C GLY A 594 9.80 -12.43 -29.07
N PHE A 595 9.54 -11.56 -30.05
CA PHE A 595 10.14 -11.64 -31.38
C PHE A 595 11.04 -10.45 -31.67
N LEU A 596 12.20 -10.74 -32.24
CA LEU A 596 13.12 -9.74 -32.79
C LEU A 596 12.59 -9.17 -34.12
N PRO A 597 13.10 -8.03 -34.60
CA PRO A 597 12.66 -7.43 -35.87
C PRO A 597 12.80 -8.34 -37.10
N ASP A 598 13.67 -9.35 -37.05
CA ASP A 598 13.85 -10.35 -38.10
C ASP A 598 12.88 -11.53 -38.02
N GLY A 599 11.99 -11.55 -37.02
CA GLY A 599 11.01 -12.60 -36.77
C GLY A 599 11.52 -13.79 -35.97
N SER A 600 12.78 -13.79 -35.53
CA SER A 600 13.32 -14.83 -34.63
C SER A 600 12.87 -14.61 -33.17
N VAL A 601 12.83 -15.69 -32.39
CA VAL A 601 12.41 -15.63 -30.97
C VAL A 601 13.54 -15.07 -30.12
N ASP A 602 13.27 -14.01 -29.37
CA ASP A 602 14.18 -13.49 -28.35
C ASP A 602 14.13 -14.37 -27.11
N LYS A 603 15.09 -15.29 -26.98
CA LYS A 603 15.23 -16.18 -25.82
C LYS A 603 15.69 -15.49 -24.54
N THR A 604 16.02 -14.20 -24.60
CA THR A 604 16.30 -13.38 -23.41
C THR A 604 15.06 -12.65 -22.90
N ASP A 605 13.96 -12.67 -23.65
CA ASP A 605 12.70 -12.07 -23.22
C ASP A 605 11.86 -13.08 -22.42
N GLN A 606 11.04 -12.54 -21.52
CA GLN A 606 10.12 -13.30 -20.66
C GLN A 606 8.86 -12.47 -20.44
N LEU A 607 7.77 -13.16 -20.12
CA LEU A 607 6.56 -12.54 -19.62
C LEU A 607 6.43 -12.77 -18.12
N ILE A 608 6.40 -11.69 -17.35
CA ILE A 608 6.40 -11.74 -15.88
C ILE A 608 5.09 -11.16 -15.34
N PHE A 609 4.47 -11.87 -14.41
CA PHE A 609 3.41 -11.36 -13.54
C PHE A 609 3.90 -11.48 -12.11
N ASP A 610 3.96 -10.35 -11.40
CA ASP A 610 4.56 -10.26 -10.08
C ASP A 610 3.62 -9.55 -9.10
N ASP A 611 3.26 -10.22 -8.01
CA ASP A 611 2.46 -9.69 -6.89
C ASP A 611 1.18 -8.99 -7.33
N ILE A 612 0.30 -9.71 -8.02
CA ILE A 612 -1.01 -9.21 -8.48
C ILE A 612 -2.11 -10.18 -8.06
N SER A 613 -3.26 -9.63 -7.64
CA SER A 613 -4.48 -10.39 -7.45
C SER A 613 -5.36 -10.28 -8.67
N ILE A 614 -5.92 -11.40 -9.13
CA ILE A 614 -6.83 -11.48 -10.26
C ILE A 614 -8.08 -12.22 -9.81
N GLU A 615 -9.23 -11.56 -9.97
CA GLU A 615 -10.53 -12.15 -9.67
C GLU A 615 -11.57 -11.85 -10.76
N THR A 616 -12.14 -12.88 -11.40
CA THR A 616 -13.10 -12.60 -12.49
C THR A 616 -14.47 -12.19 -11.99
N THR A 617 -14.79 -12.43 -10.72
CA THR A 617 -16.04 -12.02 -10.08
C THR A 617 -15.81 -11.71 -8.60
N LYS A 618 -16.23 -10.52 -8.15
CA LYS A 618 -15.98 -10.02 -6.78
C LYS A 618 -16.82 -10.68 -5.68
N GLN A 619 -18.06 -11.10 -5.96
CA GLN A 619 -18.97 -11.64 -4.95
C GLN A 619 -19.88 -12.73 -5.50
N TYR A 620 -20.11 -13.78 -4.69
CA TYR A 620 -21.08 -14.84 -4.94
C TYR A 620 -22.33 -14.62 -4.09
N ARG A 621 -23.34 -13.98 -4.66
CA ARG A 621 -24.63 -13.75 -3.99
C ARG A 621 -25.62 -14.88 -4.30
N ASN A 622 -25.56 -15.48 -5.50
CA ASN A 622 -26.45 -16.58 -5.92
C ASN A 622 -25.80 -17.49 -7.00
N GLU A 623 -26.53 -18.51 -7.46
CA GLU A 623 -26.06 -19.44 -8.50
C GLU A 623 -25.85 -18.78 -9.87
N ASP A 624 -26.51 -17.66 -10.16
CA ASP A 624 -26.34 -16.94 -11.43
C ASP A 624 -24.94 -16.32 -11.52
N ASP A 625 -24.35 -15.92 -10.39
CA ASP A 625 -23.00 -15.36 -10.32
C ASP A 625 -21.90 -16.36 -10.73
N LEU A 626 -22.14 -17.67 -10.60
CA LEU A 626 -21.21 -18.71 -11.08
C LEU A 626 -21.06 -18.68 -12.60
N TYR A 627 -22.12 -18.29 -13.32
CA TYR A 627 -22.08 -18.21 -14.78
C TYR A 627 -21.36 -16.97 -15.30
N ASN A 628 -21.10 -15.99 -14.43
CA ASN A 628 -20.34 -14.77 -14.74
C ASN A 628 -18.81 -14.97 -14.63
N MET A 629 -18.37 -16.08 -14.03
CA MET A 629 -16.94 -16.41 -13.95
C MET A 629 -16.36 -16.60 -15.34
N CYS A 630 -15.10 -16.23 -15.53
CA CYS A 630 -14.41 -16.41 -16.82
C CYS A 630 -13.00 -16.98 -16.57
N VAL A 631 -12.23 -17.30 -17.62
CA VAL A 631 -10.84 -17.74 -17.46
C VAL A 631 -10.02 -16.55 -16.96
N GLY A 632 -9.29 -16.69 -15.85
CA GLY A 632 -8.47 -15.60 -15.32
C GLY A 632 -7.38 -15.19 -16.31
N ILE A 633 -6.49 -16.13 -16.63
CA ILE A 633 -5.41 -15.95 -17.60
C ILE A 633 -5.47 -17.04 -18.67
N ASN A 634 -5.57 -16.66 -19.94
CA ASN A 634 -5.37 -17.56 -21.06
C ASN A 634 -4.06 -17.22 -21.77
N SER A 635 -3.17 -18.20 -21.86
CA SER A 635 -1.91 -18.12 -22.60
C SER A 635 -1.97 -19.06 -23.77
N TYR A 636 -1.71 -18.54 -24.98
CA TYR A 636 -1.75 -19.33 -26.20
C TYR A 636 -0.44 -19.22 -26.98
N ASN A 637 0.18 -20.37 -27.24
CA ASN A 637 1.31 -20.54 -28.14
C ASN A 637 2.51 -19.61 -27.84
N MET A 638 2.76 -19.34 -26.57
CA MET A 638 3.88 -18.49 -26.13
C MET A 638 5.23 -19.13 -26.44
N GLN A 639 6.12 -18.36 -27.07
CA GLN A 639 7.46 -18.80 -27.50
C GLN A 639 8.61 -18.41 -26.55
N ILE A 640 8.29 -17.56 -25.56
CA ILE A 640 9.16 -17.10 -24.49
C ILE A 640 8.66 -17.61 -23.15
N ASP A 641 9.53 -17.61 -22.14
CA ASP A 641 9.19 -18.16 -20.84
C ASP A 641 8.20 -17.26 -20.10
N GLN A 642 7.38 -17.88 -19.27
CA GLN A 642 6.34 -17.21 -18.52
C GLN A 642 6.56 -17.44 -17.03
N VAL A 643 6.66 -16.36 -16.26
CA VAL A 643 6.96 -16.40 -14.83
C VAL A 643 5.82 -15.72 -14.07
N PHE A 644 5.13 -16.48 -13.24
CA PHE A 644 4.09 -15.96 -12.35
C PHE A 644 4.59 -16.09 -10.92
N ARG A 645 4.84 -14.95 -10.29
CA ARG A 645 5.37 -14.87 -8.93
C ARG A 645 4.40 -14.12 -8.04
N TYR A 646 4.05 -14.71 -6.90
CA TYR A 646 3.16 -14.07 -5.93
C TYR A 646 1.79 -13.70 -6.53
N VAL A 647 1.37 -14.42 -7.57
CA VAL A 647 0.10 -14.17 -8.25
C VAL A 647 -1.01 -14.86 -7.48
N GLN A 648 -2.08 -14.11 -7.23
CA GLN A 648 -3.30 -14.64 -6.62
C GLN A 648 -4.38 -14.75 -7.69
N LEU A 649 -4.95 -15.94 -7.87
CA LEU A 649 -6.01 -16.20 -8.84
C LEU A 649 -7.17 -16.87 -8.14
N LYS A 650 -8.29 -16.17 -8.07
CA LYS A 650 -9.49 -16.65 -7.39
C LYS A 650 -10.76 -16.28 -8.12
N ASN A 651 -11.83 -17.01 -7.85
CA ASN A 651 -13.13 -16.77 -8.43
C ASN A 651 -13.10 -16.75 -9.96
N CYS A 652 -12.38 -17.69 -10.58
CA CYS A 652 -12.29 -17.86 -12.03
C CYS A 652 -12.90 -19.20 -12.47
N THR A 653 -13.37 -19.31 -13.72
CA THR A 653 -13.76 -20.62 -14.28
C THR A 653 -12.56 -21.56 -14.30
N PHE A 654 -11.43 -21.03 -14.79
CA PHE A 654 -10.10 -21.57 -14.66
C PHE A 654 -9.22 -20.45 -14.13
N GLY A 655 -8.36 -20.72 -13.15
CA GLY A 655 -7.36 -19.73 -12.74
C GLY A 655 -6.47 -19.35 -13.92
N MET A 656 -5.85 -20.37 -14.53
CA MET A 656 -5.05 -20.26 -15.74
C MET A 656 -5.40 -21.36 -16.75
N GLU A 657 -5.51 -21.00 -18.02
CA GLU A 657 -5.51 -21.92 -19.15
C GLU A 657 -4.28 -21.66 -20.03
N ILE A 658 -3.33 -22.59 -20.01
CA ILE A 658 -2.04 -22.48 -20.68
C ILE A 658 -1.97 -23.48 -21.84
N ARG A 659 -2.02 -22.99 -23.07
CA ARG A 659 -2.04 -23.81 -24.28
C ARG A 659 -0.73 -23.67 -25.06
N ARG A 660 -0.09 -24.80 -25.33
CA ARG A 660 1.20 -24.93 -26.04
C ARG A 660 2.28 -24.02 -25.44
N PRO A 661 2.56 -24.11 -24.12
CA PRO A 661 3.56 -23.25 -23.49
C PRO A 661 4.99 -23.55 -23.96
N CYS A 662 5.87 -22.56 -23.76
CA CYS A 662 7.31 -22.74 -23.55
C CYS A 662 7.56 -23.16 -22.08
N ASP A 663 8.62 -22.67 -21.46
CA ASP A 663 8.82 -22.84 -20.02
C ASP A 663 7.86 -21.95 -19.23
N PHE A 664 7.33 -22.49 -18.14
CA PHE A 664 6.29 -21.85 -17.33
C PHE A 664 6.55 -22.10 -15.84
N PHE A 665 6.56 -21.02 -15.06
CA PHE A 665 6.97 -21.04 -13.65
C PHE A 665 5.88 -20.43 -12.77
N LEU A 666 5.52 -21.15 -11.70
CA LEU A 666 4.68 -20.66 -10.61
C LEU A 666 5.51 -20.62 -9.34
N GLU A 667 5.70 -19.43 -8.77
CA GLU A 667 6.47 -19.24 -7.53
C GLU A 667 5.65 -18.41 -6.52
N GLY A 668 5.43 -18.94 -5.31
CA GLY A 668 4.75 -18.18 -4.26
C GLY A 668 3.29 -17.81 -4.58
N CYS A 669 2.68 -18.44 -5.58
CA CYS A 669 1.32 -18.16 -6.02
C CYS A 669 0.24 -18.77 -5.11
N ILE A 670 -0.92 -18.11 -5.07
CA ILE A 670 -2.12 -18.61 -4.41
C ILE A 670 -3.22 -18.78 -5.47
N ILE A 671 -3.60 -20.02 -5.79
CA ILE A 671 -4.53 -20.29 -6.89
C ILE A 671 -5.67 -21.20 -6.41
N GLY A 672 -6.91 -20.74 -6.44
CA GLY A 672 -8.04 -21.58 -6.08
C GLY A 672 -9.31 -20.77 -5.89
N ASP A 673 -10.32 -21.36 -5.27
CA ASP A 673 -11.70 -20.85 -5.28
C ASP A 673 -12.21 -20.68 -6.73
N ASN A 674 -11.80 -21.61 -7.61
CA ASN A 674 -12.12 -21.63 -9.03
C ASN A 674 -13.21 -22.65 -9.33
N LEU A 675 -13.99 -22.43 -10.38
CA LEU A 675 -15.07 -23.35 -10.76
C LEU A 675 -14.49 -24.72 -11.10
N TYR A 676 -13.55 -24.81 -12.04
CA TYR A 676 -13.01 -26.11 -12.45
C TYR A 676 -11.63 -26.39 -11.87
N THR A 677 -10.56 -25.81 -12.43
CA THR A 677 -9.19 -26.07 -11.99
C THR A 677 -8.41 -24.77 -11.82
N GLY A 678 -7.39 -24.81 -10.97
CA GLY A 678 -6.46 -23.70 -10.80
C GLY A 678 -5.65 -23.47 -12.07
N VAL A 679 -5.02 -24.52 -12.59
CA VAL A 679 -4.15 -24.44 -13.77
C VAL A 679 -4.45 -25.58 -14.73
N PHE A 680 -4.84 -25.25 -15.95
CA PHE A 680 -5.06 -26.21 -17.02
C PHE A 680 -4.03 -26.06 -18.13
N ILE A 681 -3.17 -27.05 -18.32
CA ILE A 681 -2.13 -27.08 -19.34
C ILE A 681 -2.56 -28.00 -20.48
N ARG A 682 -2.55 -27.47 -21.71
CA ARG A 682 -2.83 -28.21 -22.94
C ARG A 682 -1.62 -28.21 -23.87
N ASN A 683 -1.02 -29.39 -24.07
CA ASN A 683 0.18 -29.55 -24.89
C ASN A 683 -0.11 -30.11 -26.28
N LEU A 684 0.69 -29.70 -27.25
CA LEU A 684 0.82 -30.45 -28.49
C LEU A 684 1.80 -31.60 -28.25
N ALA A 685 1.45 -32.80 -28.73
CA ALA A 685 2.30 -33.97 -28.59
C ALA A 685 3.46 -33.92 -29.61
N GLU A 686 4.66 -33.58 -29.15
CA GLU A 686 5.85 -33.37 -29.98
C GLU A 686 7.15 -33.72 -29.24
N GLU A 687 8.22 -34.03 -29.96
CA GLU A 687 9.51 -34.42 -29.35
C GLU A 687 10.17 -33.29 -28.56
N SER A 688 9.95 -32.03 -28.96
CA SER A 688 10.50 -30.85 -28.28
C SER A 688 9.92 -30.62 -26.89
N LEU A 689 8.79 -31.25 -26.56
CA LEU A 689 8.12 -31.08 -25.27
C LEU A 689 8.99 -31.52 -24.07
N LYS A 690 9.89 -32.49 -24.28
CA LYS A 690 10.83 -32.96 -23.25
C LYS A 690 11.84 -31.89 -22.81
N ASN A 691 12.07 -30.88 -23.66
CA ASN A 691 12.98 -29.77 -23.38
C ASN A 691 12.28 -28.62 -22.66
N LYS A 692 10.96 -28.72 -22.44
CA LYS A 692 10.15 -27.69 -21.80
C LYS A 692 9.90 -28.05 -20.34
N CYS A 693 9.81 -27.03 -19.49
CA CYS A 693 9.67 -27.18 -18.04
C CYS A 693 8.41 -26.48 -17.52
N PHE A 694 7.78 -27.11 -16.54
CA PHE A 694 6.79 -26.53 -15.64
C PHE A 694 7.28 -26.66 -14.21
N VAL A 695 7.49 -25.53 -13.54
CA VAL A 695 7.95 -25.51 -12.14
C VAL A 695 6.86 -24.94 -11.25
N VAL A 696 6.59 -25.61 -10.14
CA VAL A 696 5.69 -25.17 -9.07
C VAL A 696 6.51 -25.10 -7.78
N LYS A 697 6.67 -23.88 -7.25
CA LYS A 697 7.53 -23.61 -6.11
C LYS A 697 6.80 -22.80 -5.05
N ASN A 698 6.76 -23.32 -3.82
CA ASN A 698 6.12 -22.64 -2.68
C ASN A 698 4.70 -22.14 -2.99
N CYS A 699 3.89 -22.89 -3.75
CA CYS A 699 2.55 -22.45 -4.13
C CYS A 699 1.48 -23.03 -3.21
N VAL A 700 0.37 -22.31 -3.10
CA VAL A 700 -0.84 -22.77 -2.40
C VAL A 700 -1.98 -22.89 -3.37
N PHE A 701 -2.57 -24.08 -3.43
CA PHE A 701 -3.78 -24.32 -4.22
C PHE A 701 -4.99 -24.49 -3.29
N LYS A 702 -6.01 -23.65 -3.46
CA LYS A 702 -7.27 -23.69 -2.68
C LYS A 702 -8.34 -24.53 -3.40
N ASN A 703 -9.58 -24.50 -2.90
CA ASN A 703 -10.68 -25.33 -3.40
C ASN A 703 -10.98 -25.10 -4.89
N SER A 704 -11.19 -26.16 -5.66
CA SER A 704 -11.66 -26.12 -7.05
C SER A 704 -12.46 -27.40 -7.32
N LEU A 705 -13.35 -27.49 -8.31
CA LEU A 705 -14.09 -28.75 -8.53
C LEU A 705 -13.20 -29.89 -9.04
N ALA A 706 -12.14 -29.55 -9.76
CA ALA A 706 -11.21 -30.48 -10.40
C ALA A 706 -9.85 -30.46 -9.68
N PRO A 707 -8.92 -31.39 -10.01
CA PRO A 707 -7.54 -31.33 -9.52
C PRO A 707 -6.95 -29.93 -9.72
N SER A 708 -6.14 -29.47 -8.78
CA SER A 708 -5.62 -28.10 -8.78
C SER A 708 -4.82 -27.78 -10.04
N ILE A 709 -4.13 -28.79 -10.57
CA ILE A 709 -3.41 -28.75 -11.84
C ILE A 709 -3.91 -29.90 -12.72
N ALA A 710 -4.26 -29.61 -13.96
CA ALA A 710 -4.57 -30.62 -14.97
C ALA A 710 -3.63 -30.45 -16.19
N ILE A 711 -3.04 -31.55 -16.66
CA ILE A 711 -2.19 -31.57 -17.86
C ILE A 711 -2.78 -32.56 -18.87
N ALA A 712 -3.01 -32.09 -20.08
CA ALA A 712 -3.58 -32.88 -21.17
C ALA A 712 -3.05 -32.46 -22.55
N PHE A 713 -3.45 -33.18 -23.59
CA PHE A 713 -3.20 -32.78 -24.99
C PHE A 713 -4.19 -31.69 -25.44
N ASP A 714 -3.84 -30.96 -26.50
CA ASP A 714 -4.59 -29.80 -27.01
C ASP A 714 -5.83 -30.15 -27.84
N GLY A 715 -6.81 -30.83 -27.22
CA GLY A 715 -8.16 -31.02 -27.75
C GLY A 715 -8.34 -32.15 -28.77
N VAL A 716 -9.61 -32.47 -29.07
CA VAL A 716 -10.01 -33.64 -29.90
C VAL A 716 -9.42 -33.60 -31.31
N ASP A 717 -9.26 -32.42 -31.89
CA ASP A 717 -8.69 -32.26 -33.23
C ASP A 717 -7.22 -32.70 -33.31
N ASN A 718 -6.50 -32.66 -32.19
CA ASN A 718 -5.11 -33.11 -32.08
C ASN A 718 -4.99 -34.52 -31.48
N LEU A 719 -6.11 -35.20 -31.19
CA LEU A 719 -6.12 -36.52 -30.55
C LEU A 719 -5.30 -37.53 -31.35
N ALA A 720 -5.48 -37.58 -32.67
CA ALA A 720 -4.75 -38.48 -33.55
C ALA A 720 -3.23 -38.25 -33.53
N GLN A 721 -2.80 -36.99 -33.35
CA GLN A 721 -1.38 -36.65 -33.28
C GLN A 721 -0.75 -37.00 -31.93
N ALA A 722 -1.57 -37.10 -30.89
CA ALA A 722 -1.17 -37.44 -29.53
C ALA A 722 -1.11 -38.96 -29.26
N VAL A 723 -1.75 -39.80 -30.09
CA VAL A 723 -1.76 -41.25 -29.90
C VAL A 723 -0.34 -41.81 -29.84
N GLY A 724 0.03 -42.45 -28.72
CA GLY A 724 1.33 -43.09 -28.54
C GLY A 724 2.51 -42.13 -28.45
N LYS A 725 2.26 -40.83 -28.20
CA LYS A 725 3.32 -39.82 -28.02
C LYS A 725 3.25 -39.20 -26.63
N ASN A 726 4.39 -38.69 -26.19
CA ASN A 726 4.48 -37.93 -24.95
C ASN A 726 3.77 -36.57 -25.06
N SER A 727 2.86 -36.29 -24.12
CA SER A 727 2.20 -34.98 -23.95
C SER A 727 2.51 -34.33 -22.59
N LEU A 728 3.45 -34.93 -21.83
CA LEU A 728 3.92 -34.44 -20.54
C LEU A 728 5.30 -33.78 -20.67
N GLN A 729 5.37 -32.49 -20.34
CA GLN A 729 6.64 -31.77 -20.20
C GLN A 729 7.33 -32.12 -18.87
N SER A 730 8.56 -31.65 -18.65
CA SER A 730 9.23 -31.80 -17.36
C SER A 730 8.48 -31.00 -16.30
N VAL A 731 8.01 -31.64 -15.24
CA VAL A 731 7.27 -31.02 -14.13
C VAL A 731 8.05 -31.14 -12.84
N TYR A 732 8.30 -30.02 -12.17
CA TYR A 732 9.04 -29.95 -10.92
C TYR A 732 8.18 -29.35 -9.81
N PHE A 733 8.09 -30.06 -8.68
CA PHE A 733 7.55 -29.53 -7.44
C PHE A 733 8.69 -29.25 -6.47
N GLU A 734 8.88 -27.99 -6.11
CA GLU A 734 10.00 -27.50 -5.30
C GLU A 734 9.51 -26.76 -4.05
N GLY A 735 10.23 -26.91 -2.94
CA GLY A 735 9.94 -26.19 -1.70
C GLY A 735 8.70 -26.71 -0.95
N ASN A 736 7.81 -25.78 -0.56
CA ASN A 736 6.66 -26.02 0.32
C ASN A 736 5.34 -25.78 -0.43
N ASN A 737 4.96 -26.71 -1.30
CA ASN A 737 3.71 -26.62 -2.03
C ASN A 737 2.56 -27.23 -1.23
N ARG A 738 1.46 -26.49 -1.11
CA ARG A 738 0.32 -26.83 -0.27
C ARG A 738 -0.94 -26.95 -1.11
N PHE A 739 -1.62 -28.09 -1.03
CA PHE A 739 -2.84 -28.35 -1.78
C PHE A 739 -3.99 -28.59 -0.81
N TYR A 740 -4.89 -27.62 -0.75
CA TYR A 740 -6.10 -27.64 0.08
C TYR A 740 -7.37 -27.82 -0.76
N ASN A 741 -7.23 -28.48 -1.90
CA ASN A 741 -8.31 -28.75 -2.83
C ASN A 741 -9.08 -30.02 -2.42
N TRP A 742 -9.83 -29.93 -1.33
CA TRP A 742 -10.50 -31.08 -0.72
C TRP A 742 -11.74 -31.51 -1.49
N GLN A 743 -11.77 -32.77 -1.92
CA GLN A 743 -12.91 -33.40 -2.59
C GLN A 743 -13.48 -34.53 -1.75
N ASP A 744 -14.80 -34.52 -1.61
CA ASP A 744 -15.54 -35.62 -0.99
C ASP A 744 -15.34 -36.89 -1.82
N LYS A 745 -14.91 -37.98 -1.17
CA LYS A 745 -14.64 -39.27 -1.82
C LYS A 745 -15.84 -39.76 -2.63
N ASP A 746 -17.06 -39.53 -2.14
CA ASP A 746 -18.30 -39.96 -2.80
C ASP A 746 -18.58 -39.17 -4.09
N ASN A 747 -17.97 -37.99 -4.26
CA ASN A 747 -18.18 -37.10 -5.41
C ASN A 747 -17.00 -37.08 -6.40
N LEU A 748 -15.93 -37.82 -6.15
CA LEU A 748 -14.73 -37.85 -7.01
C LEU A 748 -15.00 -38.26 -8.45
N GLU A 749 -16.02 -39.07 -8.67
CA GLU A 749 -16.48 -39.43 -10.00
C GLU A 749 -16.88 -38.20 -10.83
N ALA A 750 -17.66 -37.29 -10.24
CA ALA A 750 -18.09 -36.06 -10.90
C ALA A 750 -16.90 -35.14 -11.20
N VAL A 751 -15.91 -35.12 -10.28
CA VAL A 751 -14.66 -34.38 -10.45
C VAL A 751 -13.89 -34.87 -11.67
N VAL A 752 -13.62 -36.17 -11.79
CA VAL A 752 -12.87 -36.67 -12.95
C VAL A 752 -13.68 -36.53 -14.24
N ASN A 753 -15.00 -36.70 -14.16
CA ASN A 753 -15.86 -36.46 -15.31
C ASN A 753 -15.74 -35.02 -15.84
N SER A 754 -15.61 -34.04 -14.93
CA SER A 754 -15.37 -32.65 -15.32
C SER A 754 -14.04 -32.50 -16.07
N VAL A 755 -12.97 -33.16 -15.64
CA VAL A 755 -11.65 -33.12 -16.32
C VAL A 755 -11.71 -33.65 -17.74
N PHE A 756 -12.30 -34.83 -17.95
CA PHE A 756 -12.45 -35.38 -19.29
C PHE A 756 -13.32 -34.48 -20.19
N LYS A 757 -14.40 -33.92 -19.66
CA LYS A 757 -15.25 -32.98 -20.39
C LYS A 757 -14.48 -31.73 -20.82
N MET A 758 -13.63 -31.18 -19.95
CA MET A 758 -12.81 -29.99 -20.25
C MET A 758 -11.77 -30.26 -21.35
N VAL A 759 -11.11 -31.42 -21.31
CA VAL A 759 -10.09 -31.78 -22.30
C VAL A 759 -10.71 -32.08 -23.67
N LEU A 760 -11.83 -32.80 -23.67
CA LEU A 760 -12.49 -33.27 -24.88
C LEU A 760 -13.48 -32.26 -25.45
N GLU A 761 -13.64 -31.09 -24.83
CA GLU A 761 -14.61 -30.08 -25.24
C GLU A 761 -14.47 -29.74 -26.74
N THR A 762 -15.61 -29.68 -27.44
CA THR A 762 -15.69 -29.59 -28.90
C THR A 762 -16.81 -28.65 -29.33
N SER A 763 -16.61 -27.93 -30.43
CA SER A 763 -17.62 -27.11 -31.09
C SER A 763 -18.63 -27.93 -31.92
N ASN A 764 -18.40 -29.24 -32.12
CA ASN A 764 -19.24 -30.11 -32.93
C ASN A 764 -20.23 -30.93 -32.10
N SER A 765 -21.53 -30.76 -32.36
CA SER A 765 -22.61 -31.44 -31.63
C SER A 765 -22.59 -32.98 -31.69
N GLN A 766 -22.09 -33.58 -32.78
CA GLN A 766 -21.93 -35.04 -32.87
C GLN A 766 -20.80 -35.55 -31.97
N GLN A 767 -19.68 -34.84 -31.94
CA GLN A 767 -18.57 -35.17 -31.05
C GLN A 767 -18.97 -34.92 -29.59
N ALA A 768 -19.71 -33.85 -29.29
CA ALA A 768 -20.22 -33.55 -27.96
C ALA A 768 -21.12 -34.68 -27.41
N SER A 769 -22.06 -35.19 -28.23
CA SER A 769 -22.92 -36.32 -27.84
C SER A 769 -22.14 -37.64 -27.65
N ALA A 770 -21.09 -37.86 -28.44
CA ALA A 770 -20.21 -39.01 -28.29
C ALA A 770 -19.35 -38.91 -27.02
N ILE A 771 -18.88 -37.72 -26.65
CA ILE A 771 -18.18 -37.47 -25.39
C ILE A 771 -19.12 -37.72 -24.20
N GLU A 772 -20.35 -37.18 -24.22
CA GLU A 772 -21.35 -37.46 -23.17
C GLU A 772 -21.64 -38.96 -23.02
N SER A 773 -21.63 -39.70 -24.13
CA SER A 773 -21.81 -41.16 -24.11
C SER A 773 -20.60 -41.89 -23.55
N LEU A 774 -19.38 -41.44 -23.87
CA LEU A 774 -18.12 -41.93 -23.28
C LEU A 774 -18.08 -41.71 -21.76
N MET A 775 -18.53 -40.54 -21.30
CA MET A 775 -18.51 -40.18 -19.87
C MET A 775 -19.31 -41.13 -18.99
N LYS A 776 -20.36 -41.76 -19.53
CA LYS A 776 -21.17 -42.76 -18.81
C LYS A 776 -20.38 -44.03 -18.45
N PHE A 777 -19.28 -44.30 -19.14
CA PHE A 777 -18.42 -45.46 -18.91
C PHE A 777 -17.19 -45.12 -18.05
N VAL A 778 -16.82 -43.84 -17.94
CA VAL A 778 -15.71 -43.37 -17.10
C VAL A 778 -16.07 -43.52 -15.61
N SER A 779 -17.34 -43.33 -15.26
CA SER A 779 -17.86 -43.34 -13.89
C SER A 779 -17.60 -44.65 -13.11
N PRO A 780 -18.04 -45.84 -13.56
CA PRO A 780 -17.87 -47.09 -12.81
C PRO A 780 -16.42 -47.58 -12.71
N PHE A 781 -15.52 -47.05 -13.53
CA PHE A 781 -14.09 -47.36 -13.53
C PHE A 781 -13.37 -46.82 -12.27
N TRP A 782 -13.89 -45.77 -11.64
CA TRP A 782 -13.24 -45.09 -10.51
C TRP A 782 -13.37 -45.79 -9.17
N HIS A 783 -14.48 -46.50 -8.96
CA HIS A 783 -14.82 -47.05 -7.65
C HIS A 783 -13.80 -48.10 -7.13
N PRO A 784 -13.21 -48.99 -7.96
CA PRO A 784 -12.14 -49.89 -7.54
C PRO A 784 -10.81 -49.16 -7.22
N ILE A 785 -10.48 -48.12 -8.00
CA ILE A 785 -9.24 -47.33 -7.86
C ILE A 785 -9.19 -46.62 -6.51
N LEU A 786 -10.26 -45.92 -6.16
CA LEU A 786 -10.35 -45.12 -4.92
C LEU A 786 -10.35 -45.97 -3.64
N ASN A 787 -10.56 -47.28 -3.76
CA ASN A 787 -10.52 -48.22 -2.64
C ASN A 787 -9.24 -49.07 -2.61
N SER A 788 -8.32 -48.86 -3.57
CA SER A 788 -7.05 -49.58 -3.62
C SER A 788 -6.13 -49.17 -2.44
N PRO A 789 -5.27 -50.08 -1.96
CA PRO A 789 -4.38 -49.79 -0.82
C PRO A 789 -3.43 -48.59 -1.05
N GLU A 790 -2.99 -48.40 -2.29
CA GLU A 790 -2.03 -47.36 -2.71
C GLU A 790 -2.59 -45.94 -2.54
N TRP A 791 -3.91 -45.80 -2.58
CA TRP A 791 -4.61 -44.52 -2.49
C TRP A 791 -5.07 -44.16 -1.07
N LYS A 792 -5.05 -45.12 -0.12
CA LYS A 792 -5.54 -44.92 1.25
C LYS A 792 -4.85 -43.77 1.98
N GLY A 793 -3.56 -43.57 1.73
CA GLY A 793 -2.75 -42.51 2.35
C GLY A 793 -3.13 -41.09 1.92
N LEU A 794 -4.08 -40.93 0.99
CA LEU A 794 -4.56 -39.61 0.53
C LEU A 794 -5.87 -39.18 1.19
N PHE A 795 -6.59 -40.07 1.88
CA PHE A 795 -7.94 -39.81 2.38
C PHE A 795 -7.96 -39.37 3.85
N ARG A 796 -8.41 -38.14 4.10
CA ARG A 796 -8.64 -37.58 5.42
C ARG A 796 -10.09 -37.76 5.85
N HIS A 797 -10.31 -38.28 7.05
CA HIS A 797 -11.64 -38.28 7.65
C HIS A 797 -11.95 -36.90 8.25
N TYR A 798 -13.09 -36.31 7.88
CA TYR A 798 -13.59 -35.04 8.42
C TYR A 798 -15.12 -35.03 8.39
N GLY A 799 -15.77 -34.61 9.48
CA GLY A 799 -17.23 -34.50 9.54
C GLY A 799 -18.02 -35.79 9.23
N GLY A 800 -17.42 -36.97 9.46
CA GLY A 800 -18.05 -38.27 9.17
C GLY A 800 -17.92 -38.74 7.71
N LYS A 801 -17.15 -38.03 6.87
CA LYS A 801 -16.84 -38.41 5.49
C LYS A 801 -15.34 -38.47 5.23
N GLU A 802 -14.96 -39.10 4.12
CA GLU A 802 -13.57 -39.12 3.63
C GLU A 802 -13.38 -38.06 2.54
N TYR A 803 -12.27 -37.31 2.63
CA TYR A 803 -11.89 -36.30 1.66
C TYR A 803 -10.48 -36.57 1.13
N VAL A 804 -10.25 -36.26 -0.14
CA VAL A 804 -8.92 -36.31 -0.77
C VAL A 804 -8.55 -34.95 -1.32
N SER A 805 -7.29 -34.55 -1.17
CA SER A 805 -6.75 -33.37 -1.85
C SER A 805 -6.04 -33.81 -3.14
N MET A 806 -6.60 -33.41 -4.28
CA MET A 806 -6.08 -33.75 -5.60
C MET A 806 -5.23 -32.61 -6.15
N ALA A 807 -3.91 -32.79 -6.07
CA ALA A 807 -2.95 -31.78 -6.47
C ALA A 807 -2.81 -31.68 -8.00
N MET A 808 -2.51 -32.80 -8.66
CA MET A 808 -2.27 -32.82 -10.10
C MET A 808 -2.82 -34.08 -10.76
N PHE A 809 -3.44 -33.90 -11.93
CA PHE A 809 -3.87 -34.99 -12.81
C PHE A 809 -3.21 -34.87 -14.20
N VAL A 810 -2.62 -35.97 -14.67
CA VAL A 810 -2.03 -36.07 -16.01
C VAL A 810 -2.82 -37.08 -16.84
N LEU A 811 -3.42 -36.61 -17.94
CA LEU A 811 -4.19 -37.45 -18.85
C LEU A 811 -3.24 -38.26 -19.78
N GLY A 812 -3.09 -39.56 -19.49
CA GLY A 812 -2.44 -40.57 -20.32
C GLY A 812 -3.35 -41.27 -21.33
N GLY A 813 -4.67 -41.01 -21.35
CA GLY A 813 -5.66 -41.79 -22.13
C GLY A 813 -5.31 -42.11 -23.60
N VAL A 814 -4.75 -41.17 -24.37
CA VAL A 814 -4.21 -41.46 -25.73
C VAL A 814 -2.70 -41.27 -25.82
N ALA A 815 -2.12 -40.51 -24.90
CA ALA A 815 -0.72 -40.10 -24.92
C ALA A 815 0.12 -41.03 -24.05
N GLU A 816 1.16 -41.63 -24.61
CA GLU A 816 2.12 -42.45 -23.85
C GLU A 816 3.12 -41.51 -23.16
N ASN A 817 2.68 -40.93 -22.04
CA ASN A 817 3.44 -39.93 -21.30
C ASN A 817 4.66 -40.54 -20.60
N ASP A 818 5.78 -39.83 -20.68
CA ASP A 818 7.00 -40.20 -19.97
C ASP A 818 6.98 -39.64 -18.55
N TYR A 819 6.59 -40.47 -17.59
CA TYR A 819 6.50 -40.08 -16.17
C TYR A 819 7.85 -39.94 -15.47
N SER A 820 8.99 -40.25 -16.13
CA SER A 820 10.30 -39.88 -15.59
C SER A 820 10.53 -38.36 -15.56
N ASN A 821 9.75 -37.62 -16.36
CA ASN A 821 9.70 -36.16 -16.38
C ASN A 821 8.91 -35.56 -15.20
N LEU A 822 8.29 -36.37 -14.34
CA LEU A 822 7.54 -35.90 -13.18
C LEU A 822 8.40 -35.99 -11.91
N HIS A 823 8.93 -34.85 -11.48
CA HIS A 823 9.85 -34.72 -10.35
C HIS A 823 9.10 -34.20 -9.12
N VAL A 824 8.59 -35.12 -8.31
CA VAL A 824 7.89 -34.80 -7.05
C VAL A 824 8.88 -34.83 -5.89
N GLY A 825 9.57 -33.70 -5.64
CA GLY A 825 10.52 -33.51 -4.55
C GLY A 825 9.92 -32.94 -3.26
N ASP A 826 8.60 -32.74 -3.23
CA ASP A 826 7.89 -32.02 -2.18
C ASP A 826 7.53 -32.92 -0.96
N ASN A 827 7.60 -32.35 0.24
CA ASN A 827 7.35 -33.06 1.50
C ASN A 827 5.88 -33.46 1.72
N PHE A 828 4.93 -32.84 1.04
CA PHE A 828 3.49 -33.03 1.22
C PHE A 828 2.86 -33.89 0.12
N LEU A 829 3.52 -34.02 -1.03
CA LEU A 829 2.95 -34.70 -2.18
C LEU A 829 3.24 -36.21 -2.16
N SER A 830 2.27 -36.99 -2.61
CA SER A 830 2.44 -38.42 -2.86
C SER A 830 3.33 -38.66 -4.08
N LYS A 831 3.86 -39.89 -4.17
CA LYS A 831 4.45 -40.35 -5.45
C LYS A 831 3.33 -40.43 -6.51
N PRO A 832 3.65 -40.33 -7.81
CA PRO A 832 2.67 -40.52 -8.87
C PRO A 832 1.94 -41.86 -8.70
N LEU A 833 0.62 -41.82 -8.58
CA LEU A 833 -0.24 -42.98 -8.41
C LEU A 833 -0.91 -43.34 -9.74
N PRO A 834 -0.70 -44.57 -10.25
CA PRO A 834 -1.34 -45.01 -11.48
C PRO A 834 -2.82 -45.28 -11.25
N PHE A 835 -3.61 -45.12 -12.30
CA PHE A 835 -5.01 -45.54 -12.31
C PHE A 835 -5.24 -46.98 -12.79
N ASP A 836 -4.20 -47.61 -13.33
CA ASP A 836 -4.23 -49.04 -13.68
C ASP A 836 -3.95 -49.87 -12.41
N VAL A 837 -5.00 -50.07 -11.59
CA VAL A 837 -4.93 -50.87 -10.37
C VAL A 837 -5.52 -52.26 -10.58
N GLU A 838 -5.04 -53.22 -9.80
CA GLU A 838 -5.59 -54.57 -9.78
C GLU A 838 -7.08 -54.56 -9.41
N GLY A 839 -7.95 -55.02 -10.32
CA GLY A 839 -9.41 -55.06 -10.14
C GLY A 839 -10.23 -54.05 -10.97
N ALA A 840 -9.61 -53.18 -11.76
CA ALA A 840 -10.32 -52.35 -12.73
C ALA A 840 -10.91 -53.17 -13.89
N ASP A 841 -12.16 -52.89 -14.32
CA ASP A 841 -12.85 -53.65 -15.36
C ASP A 841 -12.26 -53.39 -16.76
N GLN A 842 -11.57 -54.40 -17.29
CA GLN A 842 -10.95 -54.41 -18.63
C GLN A 842 -11.96 -54.23 -19.78
N SER A 843 -13.23 -54.56 -19.55
CA SER A 843 -14.32 -54.40 -20.53
C SER A 843 -14.69 -52.93 -20.72
N ILE A 844 -14.73 -52.17 -19.62
CA ILE A 844 -14.99 -50.72 -19.62
C ILE A 844 -13.84 -49.97 -20.28
N LEU A 845 -12.60 -50.34 -19.96
CA LEU A 845 -11.40 -49.78 -20.60
C LEU A 845 -11.40 -49.98 -22.12
N SER A 846 -11.88 -51.14 -22.59
CA SER A 846 -12.00 -51.46 -24.01
C SER A 846 -13.06 -50.60 -24.72
N LEU A 847 -14.17 -50.29 -24.06
CA LEU A 847 -15.19 -49.37 -24.58
C LEU A 847 -14.68 -47.93 -24.66
N ILE A 848 -13.90 -47.49 -23.66
CA ILE A 848 -13.28 -46.16 -23.66
C ILE A 848 -12.28 -46.00 -24.82
N LYS A 849 -11.46 -47.03 -25.10
CA LYS A 849 -10.56 -47.07 -26.28
C LYS A 849 -11.31 -46.87 -27.58
N ILE A 850 -12.39 -47.64 -27.78
CA ILE A 850 -13.20 -47.59 -29.00
C ILE A 850 -13.84 -46.20 -29.15
N GLY A 851 -14.38 -45.64 -28.08
CA GLY A 851 -14.99 -44.31 -28.09
C GLY A 851 -14.01 -43.20 -28.44
N LEU A 852 -12.82 -43.19 -27.82
CA LEU A 852 -11.77 -42.23 -28.13
C LEU A 852 -11.24 -42.41 -29.57
N GLY A 853 -11.13 -43.64 -30.05
CA GLY A 853 -10.68 -43.94 -31.42
C GLY A 853 -11.66 -43.41 -32.48
N ILE A 854 -12.97 -43.58 -32.23
CA ILE A 854 -14.03 -43.00 -33.08
C ILE A 854 -13.97 -41.47 -33.05
N LEU A 855 -13.83 -40.86 -31.87
CA LEU A 855 -13.78 -39.40 -31.70
C LEU A 855 -12.59 -38.77 -32.44
N GLY A 856 -11.40 -39.35 -32.32
CA GLY A 856 -10.19 -38.85 -32.98
C GLY A 856 -9.93 -39.41 -34.37
N LYS A 857 -10.84 -40.22 -34.93
CA LYS A 857 -10.65 -40.93 -36.21
C LYS A 857 -9.31 -41.66 -36.30
N THR A 858 -8.94 -42.35 -35.22
CA THR A 858 -7.65 -43.02 -35.03
C THR A 858 -7.84 -44.37 -34.36
N ASN A 859 -6.85 -45.25 -34.44
CA ASN A 859 -6.86 -46.53 -33.73
C ASN A 859 -6.04 -46.41 -32.44
N ILE A 860 -6.66 -46.76 -31.31
CA ILE A 860 -6.03 -46.76 -29.99
C ILE A 860 -5.84 -48.22 -29.57
N GLU A 861 -4.61 -48.71 -29.64
CA GLU A 861 -4.28 -50.11 -29.31
C GLU A 861 -4.18 -50.34 -27.79
N LYS A 862 -3.65 -49.34 -27.06
CA LYS A 862 -3.49 -49.37 -25.61
C LYS A 862 -3.92 -48.02 -25.02
N LEU A 863 -4.49 -48.05 -23.81
CA LEU A 863 -4.64 -46.84 -23.00
C LEU A 863 -3.40 -46.78 -22.11
N PRO A 864 -2.54 -45.77 -22.27
CA PRO A 864 -1.46 -45.52 -21.33
C PRO A 864 -2.01 -45.22 -19.92
N ALA A 865 -1.22 -45.53 -18.91
CA ALA A 865 -1.60 -45.26 -17.52
C ALA A 865 -1.76 -43.75 -17.33
N ASN A 866 -2.95 -43.30 -16.95
CA ASN A 866 -3.13 -41.98 -16.39
C ASN A 866 -2.41 -41.96 -15.01
N ASN A 867 -2.00 -40.80 -14.50
CA ASN A 867 -1.44 -40.66 -13.14
C ASN A 867 -2.05 -39.50 -12.37
N MET A 868 -2.12 -39.66 -11.06
CA MET A 868 -2.49 -38.62 -10.09
C MET A 868 -1.36 -38.36 -9.12
N VAL A 869 -1.23 -37.11 -8.69
CA VAL A 869 -0.51 -36.72 -7.49
C VAL A 869 -1.51 -36.11 -6.53
N GLY A 870 -1.62 -36.69 -5.33
CA GLY A 870 -2.44 -36.17 -4.24
C GLY A 870 -1.60 -35.69 -3.06
N TYR A 871 -2.23 -34.99 -2.13
CA TYR A 871 -1.62 -34.66 -0.83
C TYR A 871 -1.52 -35.93 0.03
N ASP A 872 -0.31 -36.29 0.44
CA ASP A 872 -0.06 -37.45 1.28
C ASP A 872 -0.21 -37.07 2.75
N ILE A 873 -1.39 -37.34 3.29
CA ILE A 873 -1.75 -37.00 4.68
C ILE A 873 -1.00 -37.83 5.72
N THR A 874 -0.21 -38.82 5.29
CA THR A 874 0.61 -39.65 6.18
C THR A 874 1.99 -39.06 6.44
N LYS A 875 2.47 -38.16 5.58
CA LYS A 875 3.80 -37.55 5.69
C LYS A 875 3.85 -36.40 6.69
N ASN A 876 2.81 -35.57 6.72
CA ASN A 876 2.72 -34.39 7.57
C ASN A 876 1.29 -34.17 8.05
N GLU A 877 1.16 -33.51 9.20
CA GLU A 877 -0.15 -33.08 9.70
C GLU A 877 -0.73 -31.97 8.81
N VAL A 878 -2.03 -32.09 8.52
CA VAL A 878 -2.72 -31.17 7.62
C VAL A 878 -3.27 -29.98 8.39
N GLU A 879 -2.61 -28.83 8.26
CA GLU A 879 -2.96 -27.57 8.95
C GLU A 879 -4.40 -27.10 8.67
N ILE A 880 -4.91 -27.29 7.45
CA ILE A 880 -6.20 -26.74 6.98
C ILE A 880 -7.14 -27.86 6.52
N GLY A 881 -8.33 -27.93 7.12
CA GLY A 881 -9.34 -28.95 6.82
C GLY A 881 -10.18 -28.65 5.58
N PRO A 882 -10.98 -29.64 5.11
CA PRO A 882 -12.03 -29.40 4.14
C PRO A 882 -12.96 -28.26 4.59
N PHE A 883 -13.21 -27.30 3.69
CA PHE A 883 -14.06 -26.12 3.91
C PHE A 883 -13.53 -25.08 4.93
N ASP A 884 -12.28 -25.20 5.36
CA ASP A 884 -11.62 -24.14 6.13
C ASP A 884 -11.00 -23.11 5.18
N PRO A 885 -11.15 -21.80 5.44
CA PRO A 885 -10.47 -20.79 4.65
C PRO A 885 -8.96 -20.88 4.86
N VAL A 886 -8.21 -20.64 3.79
CA VAL A 886 -6.76 -20.54 3.86
C VAL A 886 -6.39 -19.10 4.23
N PRO A 887 -5.85 -18.85 5.43
CA PRO A 887 -5.62 -17.50 5.93
C PRO A 887 -4.49 -16.81 5.16
N ASP A 888 -4.72 -15.57 4.75
CA ASP A 888 -3.71 -14.70 4.13
C ASP A 888 -2.83 -14.08 5.24
N SER A 889 -2.27 -14.95 6.09
CA SER A 889 -1.47 -14.61 7.26
C SER A 889 -0.03 -14.24 6.91
N LYS A 890 0.67 -13.59 7.85
CA LYS A 890 2.09 -13.27 7.69
C LYS A 890 2.92 -14.55 7.49
N GLU A 891 2.64 -15.57 8.30
CA GLU A 891 3.32 -16.87 8.25
C GLU A 891 3.10 -17.57 6.90
N LEU A 892 1.88 -17.47 6.35
CA LEU A 892 1.62 -17.99 5.00
C LEU A 892 2.48 -17.25 3.97
N TYR A 893 2.45 -15.92 3.96
CA TYR A 893 3.18 -15.12 2.97
C TYR A 893 4.69 -15.30 3.05
N GLU A 894 5.25 -15.38 4.26
CA GLU A 894 6.66 -15.73 4.48
C GLU A 894 6.99 -17.11 3.89
N SER A 895 6.10 -18.09 4.03
CA SER A 895 6.29 -19.42 3.43
C SER A 895 6.24 -19.41 1.88
N LEU A 896 5.45 -18.52 1.28
CA LEU A 896 5.36 -18.35 -0.18
C LEU A 896 6.62 -17.68 -0.75
N ILE A 897 7.19 -16.72 -0.02
CA ILE A 897 8.44 -16.04 -0.35
C ILE A 897 9.64 -16.99 -0.22
N GLY A 898 9.65 -17.84 0.81
CA GLY A 898 10.81 -18.66 1.17
C GLY A 898 11.93 -17.82 1.80
N ASP A 899 13.20 -18.19 1.58
CA ASP A 899 14.34 -17.59 2.29
C ASP A 899 14.62 -16.12 1.88
N LYS A 900 14.27 -15.74 0.65
CA LYS A 900 14.52 -14.39 0.12
C LYS A 900 13.49 -14.02 -0.94
N ILE A 901 12.98 -12.79 -0.85
CA ILE A 901 12.13 -12.18 -1.88
C ILE A 901 12.87 -12.13 -3.22
N ALA A 902 12.22 -12.62 -4.27
CA ALA A 902 12.76 -12.60 -5.62
C ALA A 902 13.04 -11.16 -6.10
N SER A 903 14.18 -10.96 -6.77
CA SER A 903 14.52 -9.65 -7.36
C SER A 903 13.53 -9.26 -8.47
N TYR A 904 13.43 -7.96 -8.70
CA TYR A 904 12.72 -7.42 -9.87
C TYR A 904 13.48 -7.65 -11.19
N GLU A 905 14.74 -8.11 -11.12
CA GLU A 905 15.54 -8.50 -12.27
C GLU A 905 15.13 -9.87 -12.85
N TYR A 906 15.46 -10.03 -14.13
CA TYR A 906 15.31 -11.23 -14.96
C TYR A 906 15.66 -12.54 -14.24
N VAL A 907 14.78 -13.54 -14.32
CA VAL A 907 14.99 -14.85 -13.72
C VAL A 907 15.52 -15.80 -14.79
N LYS A 908 16.80 -16.13 -14.74
CA LYS A 908 17.29 -17.38 -15.34
C LYS A 908 17.47 -18.38 -14.21
N HIS A 909 16.58 -19.37 -14.14
CA HIS A 909 16.79 -20.56 -13.34
C HIS A 909 17.54 -21.60 -14.15
#